data_AF-Q8TUS2-F1
#
_entry.id   AF-Q8TUS2-F1
#
_cell.length_a   1.000
_cell.length_b   1.000
_cell.length_c   1.000
_cell.angle_alpha   90.00
_cell.angle_beta   90.00
_cell.angle_gamma   90.00
#
_symmetry.space_group_name_H-M   'P 1'
#
loop_
_entity.id
_entity.type
_entity.pdbx_description
1 polymer ?
#
loop_
_entity_poly.entity_id
_entity_poly.type
_entity_poly.pdbx_seq_one_letter_code
_entity_poly.pdbx_strand_id
1 'polypeptide(L)'
;MAPKSMLKHIRNNVVWELPEDYKGCMKVPGRIYATEKLIDGMEKGVFDQVANVACLPGIYGYSIALPDAHYGYGFPIGGVAAFDVEEGVVSPGGVGYDINCLAPGTKILTEHGCWVKVEDLPKMLTDQKLKVYDVDEGREDDSEIKFVMERGIEEDERAVVLVTESGLTIEGSEDHPVLTPEGYVELGEIEEGDLVVVYPFEGVEYEEKEGTILDESDFEDVDPQVLRYLEERDLIPLRWSDPKVGTLARILGFAMGDGHLGEQAGRLTLSFYGDERTLRELKRDLESLGVKANLHVRKRRYEIETASGRYEGEATSVELRVASRSFALLMEKLGMPRGRKVETPYKVPDWIKEAPLWVKRNFLAGLFAADGSVVKFKRYTPLPINLTQAKVEELEENLREFMNDVAKLLREFGIETTLYEVKSKKNVVYKLAIVGEENIKRFLGKVGYEYDPEKKVEGLAAYAYLKLKERVKKDRKEAAETAAEVYEETGSITKAHEAVADVVNRRFVERVVYDGGISSVRVPEDFPTFERFKEERVLAGGFVIEEVVEVKGVEPEYDRFYDIGVCHGAHNFIADGVVVHNCGVRVMKTDLTEDDVRPKLRELLETIFRNVPAGLGSRHRRVRLSTQELRQVMLYGAEWAVEEGFGFDEDLDHIESRGNMTHAYETIGWEEYGPRDDVASKRAIERGRPQLGTLGSGNHFLEVQVVDEIYDKEAAEKMGIREEGQVTIMVHTGSRGFGHQVCSDHLRIMERSMRDVERRFGVRIPDRQLACAAMGTDEAKRYFNAMNAAANYAFANRQMISHWTRESFVEVFGDEYGDADDMGIEVIYDIAHNMAKIEKHPVDGEERWLVVHRKGATRAFSEEALKKHGEPVPFEGLPQPVLIPGDMGTGSYILIGTEKAMEETWGSTCHGAGRTMSRAAAKRKFWGEDVARELERQGILVKAASMPVVAEEAPPAYKDVDEVVRAVAEAGISDPVVRLRPIGVVKG
;
A
#
# COMPACT_ATOMS: atom_id res chain seq x y z
N MET A 1 5.64 9.68 -25.96
CA MET A 1 5.32 9.44 -27.39
C MET A 1 5.29 7.94 -27.64
N ALA A 2 4.20 7.43 -28.18
CA ALA A 2 4.05 6.03 -28.58
C ALA A 2 4.96 5.67 -29.77
N PRO A 3 5.40 4.40 -29.90
CA PRO A 3 6.09 3.91 -31.09
C PRO A 3 5.09 3.61 -32.22
N LYS A 4 4.30 4.60 -32.65
CA LYS A 4 3.27 4.45 -33.70
C LYS A 4 3.83 3.92 -35.03
N SER A 5 5.12 4.14 -35.30
CA SER A 5 5.87 3.57 -36.44
C SER A 5 6.20 2.08 -36.34
N MET A 6 5.99 1.44 -35.17
CA MET A 6 6.15 0.00 -34.95
C MET A 6 4.81 -0.74 -34.91
N LEU A 7 3.67 -0.02 -34.80
CA LEU A 7 2.34 -0.62 -34.82
C LEU A 7 1.93 -0.94 -36.26
N LYS A 8 1.41 -2.15 -36.44
CA LYS A 8 0.80 -2.60 -37.69
C LYS A 8 -0.71 -2.37 -37.62
N HIS A 9 -1.27 -1.58 -38.53
CA HIS A 9 -2.71 -1.44 -38.71
C HIS A 9 -3.32 -2.75 -39.24
N ILE A 10 -4.47 -3.16 -38.70
CA ILE A 10 -5.13 -4.43 -39.03
C ILE A 10 -6.47 -4.21 -39.73
N ARG A 11 -7.41 -3.50 -39.08
CA ARG A 11 -8.74 -3.20 -39.65
C ARG A 11 -9.36 -1.95 -39.06
N ASN A 12 -10.31 -1.38 -39.81
CA ASN A 12 -11.27 -0.35 -39.39
C ASN A 12 -10.69 0.96 -38.81
N ASN A 13 -9.37 1.21 -38.93
CA ASN A 13 -8.67 2.36 -38.31
C ASN A 13 -8.69 2.39 -36.76
N VAL A 14 -9.23 1.34 -36.15
CA VAL A 14 -9.29 1.18 -34.68
C VAL A 14 -8.58 -0.07 -34.17
N VAL A 15 -8.19 -1.01 -35.05
CA VAL A 15 -7.51 -2.25 -34.65
C VAL A 15 -6.05 -2.25 -35.10
N TRP A 16 -5.14 -2.32 -34.13
CA TRP A 16 -3.69 -2.22 -34.28
C TRP A 16 -2.98 -3.41 -33.64
N GLU A 17 -1.77 -3.73 -34.12
CA GLU A 17 -1.00 -4.89 -33.68
C GLU A 17 0.44 -4.49 -33.35
N LEU A 18 0.88 -4.87 -32.15
CA LEU A 18 2.26 -4.81 -31.68
C LEU A 18 2.92 -6.17 -32.02
N PRO A 19 3.89 -6.23 -32.93
CA PRO A 19 4.38 -7.49 -33.46
C PRO A 19 5.21 -8.27 -32.43
N GLU A 20 5.27 -9.59 -32.58
CA GLU A 20 6.01 -10.51 -31.67
C GLU A 20 7.52 -10.19 -31.58
N ASP A 21 8.11 -9.60 -32.62
CA ASP A 21 9.52 -9.19 -32.63
C ASP A 21 9.80 -7.89 -31.87
N TYR A 22 8.76 -7.19 -31.37
CA TYR A 22 8.90 -6.03 -30.48
C TYR A 22 9.65 -6.39 -29.18
N LYS A 23 9.43 -7.60 -28.65
CA LYS A 23 10.16 -8.13 -27.50
C LYS A 23 10.29 -9.65 -27.60
N GLY A 24 11.51 -10.15 -27.81
CA GLY A 24 11.80 -11.57 -28.10
C GLY A 24 11.51 -12.62 -26.99
N CYS A 25 10.65 -12.32 -26.01
CA CYS A 25 9.98 -13.32 -25.18
C CYS A 25 8.49 -13.50 -25.51
N MET A 26 7.92 -12.65 -26.37
CA MET A 26 6.50 -12.67 -26.72
C MET A 26 6.15 -13.99 -27.42
N LYS A 27 5.04 -14.59 -26.98
CA LYS A 27 4.49 -15.85 -27.52
C LYS A 27 3.31 -15.62 -28.48
N VAL A 28 2.74 -14.42 -28.42
CA VAL A 28 1.60 -13.93 -29.18
C VAL A 28 1.80 -12.45 -29.48
N PRO A 29 1.13 -11.86 -30.50
CA PRO A 29 1.18 -10.42 -30.72
C PRO A 29 0.48 -9.65 -29.60
N GLY A 30 0.83 -8.37 -29.45
CA GLY A 30 -0.05 -7.42 -28.76
C GLY A 30 -1.16 -6.95 -29.71
N ARG A 31 -2.38 -6.83 -29.24
CA ARG A 31 -3.55 -6.35 -30.01
C ARG A 31 -4.16 -5.15 -29.30
N ILE A 32 -4.29 -4.03 -30.00
CA ILE A 32 -4.68 -2.74 -29.41
C ILE A 32 -5.91 -2.22 -30.16
N TYR A 33 -6.99 -1.98 -29.41
CA TYR A 33 -8.22 -1.37 -29.90
C TYR A 33 -8.24 0.10 -29.47
N ALA A 34 -8.18 1.05 -30.41
CA ALA A 34 -8.17 2.49 -30.14
C ALA A 34 -8.28 3.30 -31.45
N THR A 35 -9.02 4.42 -31.45
CA THR A 35 -8.98 5.39 -32.57
C THR A 35 -7.58 5.99 -32.71
N GLU A 36 -7.26 6.59 -33.86
CA GLU A 36 -5.96 7.25 -34.06
C GLU A 36 -5.69 8.36 -33.02
N LYS A 37 -6.74 9.08 -32.60
CA LYS A 37 -6.72 10.07 -31.50
C LYS A 37 -6.27 9.43 -30.17
N LEU A 38 -6.81 8.25 -29.85
CA LEU A 38 -6.48 7.52 -28.63
C LEU A 38 -5.09 6.88 -28.70
N ILE A 39 -4.64 6.37 -29.85
CA ILE A 39 -3.26 5.89 -30.06
C ILE A 39 -2.22 7.00 -29.89
N ASP A 40 -2.47 8.20 -30.43
CA ASP A 40 -1.53 9.33 -30.33
C ASP A 40 -1.42 9.87 -28.90
N GLY A 41 -2.47 9.72 -28.09
CA GLY A 41 -2.47 10.01 -26.65
C GLY A 41 -1.92 8.88 -25.76
N MET A 42 -1.67 7.68 -26.28
CA MET A 42 -1.31 6.52 -25.46
C MET A 42 0.15 6.56 -24.99
N GLU A 43 0.36 6.28 -23.70
CA GLU A 43 1.68 6.29 -23.07
C GLU A 43 2.57 5.13 -23.53
N LYS A 44 3.89 5.33 -23.58
CA LYS A 44 4.83 4.26 -23.99
C LYS A 44 4.69 3.01 -23.11
N GLY A 45 4.50 3.19 -21.81
CA GLY A 45 4.41 2.11 -20.83
C GLY A 45 3.27 1.12 -21.10
N VAL A 46 2.18 1.53 -21.76
CA VAL A 46 1.08 0.62 -22.15
C VAL A 46 1.60 -0.44 -23.13
N PHE A 47 2.35 -0.03 -24.14
CA PHE A 47 2.95 -0.93 -25.13
C PHE A 47 3.99 -1.87 -24.49
N ASP A 48 4.79 -1.35 -23.54
CA ASP A 48 5.73 -2.18 -22.78
C ASP A 48 5.01 -3.23 -21.90
N GLN A 49 3.91 -2.86 -21.24
CA GLN A 49 3.11 -3.78 -20.43
C GLN A 49 2.38 -4.84 -21.28
N VAL A 50 1.82 -4.46 -22.43
CA VAL A 50 1.25 -5.41 -23.41
C VAL A 50 2.32 -6.41 -23.89
N ALA A 51 3.53 -5.93 -24.20
CA ALA A 51 4.65 -6.80 -24.58
C ALA A 51 5.14 -7.70 -23.43
N ASN A 52 5.05 -7.24 -22.17
CA ASN A 52 5.38 -8.05 -21.00
C ASN A 52 4.37 -9.19 -20.79
N VAL A 53 3.07 -8.88 -20.83
CA VAL A 53 1.98 -9.86 -20.66
C VAL A 53 2.03 -10.92 -21.78
N ALA A 54 2.31 -10.51 -23.01
CA ALA A 54 2.48 -11.41 -24.16
C ALA A 54 3.62 -12.45 -24.01
N CYS A 55 4.51 -12.35 -23.03
CA CYS A 55 5.55 -13.35 -22.77
C CYS A 55 5.13 -14.49 -21.80
N LEU A 56 3.95 -14.40 -21.18
CA LEU A 56 3.55 -15.32 -20.11
C LEU A 56 3.21 -16.75 -20.59
N PRO A 57 3.32 -17.79 -19.73
CA PRO A 57 2.95 -19.17 -20.08
C PRO A 57 1.45 -19.34 -20.39
N GLY A 58 1.16 -20.23 -21.36
CA GLY A 58 -0.21 -20.60 -21.76
C GLY A 58 -1.06 -19.47 -22.35
N ILE A 59 -0.51 -18.29 -22.66
CA ILE A 59 -1.29 -17.20 -23.27
C ILE A 59 -1.74 -17.58 -24.69
N TYR A 60 -3.02 -17.31 -24.99
CA TYR A 60 -3.62 -17.56 -26.29
C TYR A 60 -3.96 -16.28 -27.06
N GLY A 61 -3.91 -16.37 -28.39
CA GLY A 61 -4.33 -15.34 -29.34
C GLY A 61 -3.49 -14.06 -29.29
N TYR A 62 -3.72 -13.23 -28.28
CA TYR A 62 -3.14 -11.89 -28.13
C TYR A 62 -3.02 -11.49 -26.66
N SER A 63 -2.05 -10.61 -26.35
CA SER A 63 -2.18 -9.72 -25.19
C SER A 63 -2.92 -8.45 -25.63
N ILE A 64 -4.01 -8.10 -24.96
CA ILE A 64 -4.95 -7.09 -25.46
C ILE A 64 -4.90 -5.80 -24.62
N ALA A 65 -4.94 -4.66 -25.31
CA ALA A 65 -5.26 -3.36 -24.74
C ALA A 65 -6.49 -2.75 -25.44
N LEU A 66 -7.40 -2.19 -24.65
CA LEU A 66 -8.67 -1.59 -25.07
C LEU A 66 -8.57 -0.05 -25.15
N PRO A 67 -9.59 0.68 -25.66
CA PRO A 67 -9.42 2.11 -25.98
C PRO A 67 -9.24 3.00 -24.74
N ASP A 68 -9.76 2.55 -23.60
CA ASP A 68 -9.60 3.10 -22.26
C ASP A 68 -8.19 2.89 -21.68
N ALA A 69 -7.34 2.06 -22.31
CA ALA A 69 -6.07 1.64 -21.74
C ALA A 69 -5.05 2.74 -21.44
N HIS A 70 -4.41 2.64 -20.28
CA HIS A 70 -3.40 3.55 -19.74
C HIS A 70 -2.44 2.76 -18.83
N TYR A 71 -1.29 3.35 -18.45
CA TYR A 71 -0.28 2.63 -17.68
C TYR A 71 -0.86 2.09 -16.37
N GLY A 72 -0.69 0.80 -16.16
CA GLY A 72 -1.24 0.08 -15.02
C GLY A 72 -0.14 -0.58 -14.21
N TYR A 73 -0.38 -1.84 -13.84
CA TYR A 73 0.48 -2.58 -12.95
C TYR A 73 0.70 -4.03 -13.42
N GLY A 74 1.86 -4.31 -14.02
CA GLY A 74 2.16 -5.53 -14.76
C GLY A 74 1.36 -5.61 -16.05
N PHE A 75 0.03 -5.74 -15.92
CA PHE A 75 -0.95 -5.49 -16.97
C PHE A 75 -1.34 -4.00 -16.96
N PRO A 76 -1.59 -3.38 -18.13
CA PRO A 76 -2.18 -2.05 -18.20
C PRO A 76 -3.60 -2.06 -17.62
N ILE A 77 -4.12 -0.88 -17.28
CA ILE A 77 -5.59 -0.71 -17.18
C ILE A 77 -6.14 -0.75 -18.62
N GLY A 78 -7.37 -1.22 -18.84
CA GLY A 78 -7.85 -1.57 -20.19
C GLY A 78 -7.20 -2.86 -20.73
N GLY A 79 -6.64 -3.70 -19.84
CA GLY A 79 -5.86 -4.88 -20.19
C GLY A 79 -6.67 -6.17 -20.14
N VAL A 80 -6.54 -7.00 -21.17
CA VAL A 80 -7.13 -8.36 -21.22
C VAL A 80 -6.11 -9.38 -21.73
N ALA A 81 -6.06 -10.55 -21.12
CA ALA A 81 -5.34 -11.72 -21.65
C ALA A 81 -6.02 -13.02 -21.20
N ALA A 82 -5.94 -14.06 -22.03
CA ALA A 82 -6.49 -15.38 -21.70
C ALA A 82 -5.38 -16.43 -21.69
N PHE A 83 -5.38 -17.28 -20.66
CA PHE A 83 -4.36 -18.31 -20.41
C PHE A 83 -5.00 -19.70 -20.30
N ASP A 84 -4.32 -20.74 -20.77
CA ASP A 84 -4.79 -22.13 -20.65
C ASP A 84 -4.98 -22.57 -19.18
N VAL A 85 -6.01 -23.38 -18.87
CA VAL A 85 -6.27 -23.87 -17.49
C VAL A 85 -5.36 -25.02 -17.03
N GLU A 86 -4.59 -25.65 -17.91
CA GLU A 86 -3.61 -26.69 -17.58
C GLU A 86 -2.16 -26.18 -17.72
N GLU A 87 -1.87 -25.44 -18.81
CA GLU A 87 -0.54 -24.93 -19.18
C GLU A 87 -0.35 -23.41 -18.97
N GLY A 88 -1.35 -22.70 -18.45
CA GLY A 88 -1.30 -21.26 -18.21
C GLY A 88 -1.03 -20.85 -16.76
N VAL A 89 -1.30 -19.57 -16.49
CA VAL A 89 -0.99 -18.89 -15.23
C VAL A 89 -2.14 -18.01 -14.76
N VAL A 90 -2.18 -17.73 -13.45
CA VAL A 90 -3.03 -16.69 -12.87
C VAL A 90 -2.16 -15.65 -12.17
N SER A 91 -2.40 -14.36 -12.45
CA SER A 91 -1.70 -13.23 -11.83
C SER A 91 -2.69 -12.21 -11.25
N PRO A 92 -2.61 -11.89 -9.95
CA PRO A 92 -3.35 -10.77 -9.37
C PRO A 92 -2.90 -9.41 -9.92
N GLY A 93 -1.70 -9.31 -10.53
CA GLY A 93 -1.30 -8.12 -11.29
C GLY A 93 -2.20 -7.87 -12.51
N GLY A 94 -2.74 -8.95 -13.11
CA GLY A 94 -3.75 -8.93 -14.17
C GLY A 94 -5.19 -8.83 -13.68
N VAL A 95 -5.41 -8.61 -12.38
CA VAL A 95 -6.74 -8.32 -11.79
C VAL A 95 -6.74 -6.91 -11.20
N GLY A 96 -5.69 -6.55 -10.45
CA GLY A 96 -5.36 -5.17 -10.10
C GLY A 96 -5.36 -4.82 -8.61
N TYR A 97 -4.89 -3.59 -8.35
CA TYR A 97 -5.25 -2.74 -7.23
C TYR A 97 -5.74 -1.40 -7.84
N ASP A 98 -6.42 -0.56 -7.06
CA ASP A 98 -7.30 0.49 -7.63
C ASP A 98 -6.89 1.97 -7.29
N ILE A 99 -5.58 2.23 -7.14
CA ILE A 99 -4.81 3.52 -7.19
C ILE A 99 -5.17 4.73 -6.27
N ASN A 100 -4.16 5.30 -5.55
CA ASN A 100 -4.13 6.57 -4.75
C ASN A 100 -2.66 7.12 -4.59
N CYS A 101 -2.35 8.41 -4.30
CA CYS A 101 -0.94 8.97 -4.39
C CYS A 101 -0.38 10.03 -3.36
N LEU A 102 0.95 10.30 -3.40
CA LEU A 102 1.82 11.04 -2.44
C LEU A 102 2.74 12.12 -3.08
N ALA A 103 3.19 13.13 -2.32
CA ALA A 103 4.06 14.23 -2.78
C ALA A 103 5.52 13.84 -3.12
N PRO A 104 6.19 14.52 -4.07
CA PRO A 104 7.65 14.51 -4.17
C PRO A 104 8.29 15.06 -2.89
N GLY A 105 9.50 14.63 -2.59
CA GLY A 105 10.14 14.89 -1.30
C GLY A 105 9.65 13.98 -0.18
N THR A 106 8.53 13.26 -0.36
CA THR A 106 8.03 12.29 0.63
C THR A 106 9.07 11.21 0.88
N LYS A 107 9.40 11.01 2.16
CA LYS A 107 10.49 10.14 2.62
C LYS A 107 9.97 8.72 2.82
N ILE A 108 10.40 7.84 1.94
CA ILE A 108 10.00 6.43 1.94
C ILE A 108 11.07 5.62 2.67
N LEU A 109 10.68 4.96 3.76
CA LEU A 109 11.63 4.30 4.67
C LEU A 109 11.99 2.87 4.24
N THR A 110 13.29 2.54 4.19
CA THR A 110 13.82 1.25 3.70
C THR A 110 14.01 0.20 4.81
N GLU A 111 14.26 -1.05 4.41
CA GLU A 111 14.66 -2.13 5.35
C GLU A 111 15.92 -1.79 6.15
N HIS A 112 16.83 -0.98 5.59
CA HIS A 112 18.08 -0.55 6.24
C HIS A 112 17.89 0.63 7.21
N GLY A 113 16.70 1.24 7.29
CA GLY A 113 16.45 2.41 8.14
C GLY A 113 17.14 3.69 7.63
N CYS A 114 17.33 3.78 6.32
CA CYS A 114 17.46 5.06 5.62
C CYS A 114 16.18 5.34 4.85
N TRP A 115 15.99 6.58 4.39
CA TRP A 115 14.90 6.94 3.50
C TRP A 115 15.40 7.39 2.13
N VAL A 116 14.57 7.15 1.13
CA VAL A 116 14.72 7.65 -0.24
C VAL A 116 13.52 8.55 -0.52
N LYS A 117 13.70 9.62 -1.31
CA LYS A 117 12.55 10.42 -1.75
C LYS A 117 11.76 9.65 -2.80
N VAL A 118 10.44 9.78 -2.82
CA VAL A 118 9.60 8.96 -3.71
C VAL A 118 9.93 9.15 -5.20
N GLU A 119 10.38 10.34 -5.61
CA GLU A 119 10.86 10.68 -6.96
C GLU A 119 12.23 10.09 -7.36
N ASP A 120 12.98 9.58 -6.39
CA ASP A 120 14.28 8.93 -6.61
C ASP A 120 14.14 7.40 -6.69
N LEU A 121 13.09 6.82 -6.10
CA LEU A 121 12.83 5.37 -6.16
C LEU A 121 12.79 4.79 -7.59
N PRO A 122 12.20 5.43 -8.63
CA PRO A 122 12.25 4.92 -10.00
C PRO A 122 13.66 4.65 -10.54
N LYS A 123 14.68 5.33 -10.00
CA LYS A 123 16.10 5.21 -10.37
C LYS A 123 16.79 4.06 -9.62
N MET A 124 16.22 3.62 -8.50
CA MET A 124 16.78 2.65 -7.53
C MET A 124 15.98 1.34 -7.47
N LEU A 125 15.05 1.15 -8.41
CA LEU A 125 13.90 0.22 -8.34
C LEU A 125 14.22 -1.29 -8.24
N THR A 126 15.48 -1.72 -8.39
CA THR A 126 15.83 -3.14 -8.56
C THR A 126 16.20 -3.89 -7.28
N ASP A 127 16.81 -3.23 -6.29
CA ASP A 127 17.57 -3.93 -5.23
C ASP A 127 17.26 -3.49 -3.78
N GLN A 128 16.34 -2.54 -3.56
CA GLN A 128 15.96 -2.09 -2.21
C GLN A 128 14.54 -2.51 -1.81
N LYS A 129 14.37 -2.80 -0.51
CA LYS A 129 13.07 -3.01 0.13
C LYS A 129 12.65 -1.85 0.99
N LEU A 130 11.33 -1.67 1.10
CA LEU A 130 10.66 -0.74 1.99
C LEU A 130 10.27 -1.40 3.31
N LYS A 131 10.13 -0.58 4.35
CA LYS A 131 9.62 -0.99 5.66
C LYS A 131 8.10 -0.85 5.68
N VAL A 132 7.44 -1.88 6.21
CA VAL A 132 5.98 -2.07 6.08
C VAL A 132 5.37 -2.49 7.42
N TYR A 133 4.07 -2.21 7.63
CA TYR A 133 3.38 -2.60 8.86
C TYR A 133 2.52 -3.85 8.66
N ASP A 134 2.96 -4.96 9.25
CA ASP A 134 2.13 -6.15 9.37
C ASP A 134 1.12 -5.97 10.52
N VAL A 135 -0.07 -5.48 10.17
CA VAL A 135 -1.24 -5.34 11.03
C VAL A 135 -1.81 -6.71 11.46
N ASP A 136 -1.55 -7.82 10.73
CA ASP A 136 -1.99 -9.16 11.17
C ASP A 136 -1.09 -9.69 12.30
N GLU A 137 0.23 -9.67 12.08
CA GLU A 137 1.21 -10.18 13.04
C GLU A 137 1.58 -9.15 14.13
N GLY A 138 1.13 -7.90 14.00
CA GLY A 138 1.42 -6.81 14.93
C GLY A 138 2.91 -6.47 14.96
N ARG A 139 3.57 -6.37 13.80
CA ARG A 139 5.01 -6.07 13.75
C ARG A 139 5.47 -5.37 12.48
N GLU A 140 6.69 -4.86 12.55
CA GLU A 140 7.49 -4.49 11.40
C GLU A 140 7.85 -5.74 10.56
N ASP A 141 7.83 -5.56 9.25
CA ASP A 141 8.45 -6.47 8.27
C ASP A 141 9.08 -5.63 7.14
N ASP A 142 9.67 -6.30 6.16
CA ASP A 142 10.18 -5.70 4.94
C ASP A 142 9.41 -6.14 3.69
N SER A 143 9.45 -5.29 2.66
CA SER A 143 8.83 -5.54 1.37
C SER A 143 9.72 -5.07 0.24
N GLU A 144 10.01 -5.97 -0.70
CA GLU A 144 10.47 -5.56 -2.02
C GLU A 144 9.44 -4.60 -2.66
N ILE A 145 9.90 -3.72 -3.56
CA ILE A 145 9.02 -2.81 -4.29
C ILE A 145 8.38 -3.58 -5.46
N LYS A 146 7.05 -3.48 -5.60
CA LYS A 146 6.35 -4.05 -6.77
C LYS A 146 6.37 -3.06 -7.93
N PHE A 147 6.14 -1.78 -7.68
CA PHE A 147 6.22 -0.69 -8.65
C PHE A 147 6.30 0.68 -7.97
N VAL A 148 6.70 1.69 -8.73
CA VAL A 148 6.41 3.10 -8.45
C VAL A 148 5.57 3.64 -9.62
N MET A 149 4.51 4.40 -9.32
CA MET A 149 3.74 5.19 -10.30
C MET A 149 4.08 6.67 -10.20
N GLU A 150 3.84 7.41 -11.28
CA GLU A 150 3.81 8.88 -11.27
C GLU A 150 2.40 9.36 -11.65
N ARG A 151 1.73 10.09 -10.75
CA ARG A 151 0.40 10.70 -10.91
C ARG A 151 0.63 12.20 -11.19
N GLY A 152 0.88 12.56 -12.45
CA GLY A 152 1.18 13.95 -12.87
C GLY A 152 0.07 14.96 -12.55
N ILE A 153 0.44 16.08 -11.90
CA ILE A 153 -0.35 17.31 -11.57
C ILE A 153 0.08 18.42 -12.59
N GLU A 154 -0.55 19.61 -12.71
CA GLU A 154 0.10 20.80 -13.34
C GLU A 154 -0.24 22.22 -12.78
N GLU A 155 -1.50 22.69 -12.77
CA GLU A 155 -1.95 24.04 -12.32
C GLU A 155 -2.68 24.15 -10.94
N ASP A 156 -3.87 23.57 -10.68
CA ASP A 156 -4.92 24.05 -9.70
C ASP A 156 -5.30 23.23 -8.38
N GLU A 157 -4.76 22.03 -8.10
CA GLU A 157 -5.04 21.10 -6.97
C GLU A 157 -4.56 21.63 -5.62
N ARG A 158 -5.17 21.11 -4.54
CA ARG A 158 -4.59 21.15 -3.20
C ARG A 158 -4.04 19.77 -2.81
N ALA A 159 -2.75 19.68 -2.53
CA ALA A 159 -2.24 18.58 -1.71
C ALA A 159 -2.74 18.81 -0.28
N VAL A 160 -3.06 17.78 0.49
CA VAL A 160 -3.27 17.95 1.94
C VAL A 160 -1.99 17.61 2.68
N VAL A 161 -1.61 18.51 3.58
CA VAL A 161 -0.52 18.37 4.53
C VAL A 161 -1.13 18.07 5.89
N LEU A 162 -0.85 16.88 6.41
CA LEU A 162 -1.21 16.42 7.74
C LEU A 162 0.02 16.50 8.65
N VAL A 163 -0.10 17.15 9.81
CA VAL A 163 0.95 17.21 10.84
C VAL A 163 0.47 16.51 12.12
N THR A 164 1.37 15.73 12.72
CA THR A 164 1.14 14.96 13.94
C THR A 164 1.73 15.62 15.20
N GLU A 165 1.36 15.14 16.39
CA GLU A 165 1.84 15.68 17.66
C GLU A 165 3.36 15.53 17.91
N SER A 166 4.05 14.61 17.23
CA SER A 166 5.53 14.58 17.21
C SER A 166 6.16 15.47 16.13
N GLY A 167 5.36 16.04 15.23
CA GLY A 167 5.82 16.82 14.08
C GLY A 167 6.36 15.96 12.94
N LEU A 168 5.79 14.76 12.71
CA LEU A 168 5.83 14.13 11.38
C LEU A 168 4.83 14.84 10.48
N THR A 169 5.19 15.04 9.22
CA THR A 169 4.41 15.75 8.21
C THR A 169 4.36 14.92 6.94
N ILE A 170 3.17 14.50 6.52
CA ILE A 170 2.92 13.85 5.23
C ILE A 170 2.16 14.80 4.31
N GLU A 171 2.50 14.78 3.02
CA GLU A 171 1.83 15.55 1.98
C GLU A 171 1.45 14.60 0.83
N GLY A 172 0.22 14.71 0.33
CA GLY A 172 -0.31 13.82 -0.71
C GLY A 172 -1.61 14.33 -1.31
N SER A 173 -2.19 13.53 -2.22
CA SER A 173 -3.52 13.81 -2.73
C SER A 173 -4.59 13.50 -1.69
N GLU A 174 -5.80 14.04 -1.88
CA GLU A 174 -6.83 13.96 -0.84
C GLU A 174 -7.47 12.59 -0.75
N ASP A 175 -7.54 11.89 -1.89
CA ASP A 175 -7.85 10.45 -1.98
C ASP A 175 -6.92 9.54 -1.17
N HIS A 176 -5.77 10.04 -0.68
CA HIS A 176 -4.71 9.17 -0.18
C HIS A 176 -5.03 8.59 1.21
N PRO A 177 -5.25 7.27 1.34
CA PRO A 177 -5.58 6.64 2.62
C PRO A 177 -4.43 6.69 3.62
N VAL A 178 -4.77 7.02 4.86
CA VAL A 178 -3.96 6.97 6.07
C VAL A 178 -4.54 5.94 7.04
N LEU A 179 -3.68 5.11 7.64
CA LEU A 179 -4.07 4.17 8.68
C LEU A 179 -4.31 4.89 10.02
N THR A 180 -5.55 4.84 10.50
CA THR A 180 -5.96 5.19 11.87
C THR A 180 -6.12 3.92 12.72
N PRO A 181 -6.26 4.01 14.05
CA PRO A 181 -6.66 2.88 14.90
C PRO A 181 -7.99 2.22 14.50
N GLU A 182 -8.86 2.94 13.78
CA GLU A 182 -10.18 2.50 13.31
C GLU A 182 -10.16 2.00 11.84
N GLY A 183 -8.99 1.97 11.18
CA GLY A 183 -8.83 1.53 9.79
C GLY A 183 -8.34 2.67 8.88
N TYR A 184 -8.58 2.55 7.57
CA TYR A 184 -8.08 3.53 6.60
C TYR A 184 -9.10 4.63 6.33
N VAL A 185 -8.69 5.88 6.51
CA VAL A 185 -9.42 7.15 6.24
C VAL A 185 -8.59 7.95 5.22
N GLU A 186 -9.17 8.72 4.30
CA GLU A 186 -8.37 9.47 3.32
C GLU A 186 -7.86 10.82 3.84
N LEU A 187 -6.73 11.27 3.30
CA LEU A 187 -5.95 12.39 3.81
C LEU A 187 -6.74 13.71 3.83
N GLY A 188 -7.69 13.88 2.91
CA GLY A 188 -8.63 15.02 2.89
C GLY A 188 -9.78 14.92 3.90
N GLU A 189 -10.06 13.75 4.47
CA GLU A 189 -11.14 13.48 5.44
C GLU A 189 -10.61 13.33 6.89
N ILE A 190 -9.32 13.58 7.13
CA ILE A 190 -8.71 13.63 8.47
C ILE A 190 -8.93 15.03 9.09
N GLU A 191 -9.46 15.10 10.32
CA GLU A 191 -9.61 16.36 11.06
C GLU A 191 -8.50 16.58 12.12
N GLU A 192 -8.36 17.82 12.61
CA GLU A 192 -7.51 18.09 13.79
C GLU A 192 -8.10 17.43 15.04
N GLY A 193 -7.30 16.60 15.72
CA GLY A 193 -7.72 15.76 16.83
C GLY A 193 -7.95 14.28 16.47
N ASP A 194 -7.93 13.91 15.18
CA ASP A 194 -7.95 12.50 14.78
C ASP A 194 -6.66 11.75 15.18
N LEU A 195 -6.74 10.42 15.18
CA LEU A 195 -5.64 9.54 15.58
C LEU A 195 -5.11 8.76 14.38
N VAL A 196 -3.80 8.84 14.13
CA VAL A 196 -3.11 8.14 13.03
C VAL A 196 -2.02 7.19 13.55
N VAL A 197 -1.78 6.11 12.83
CA VAL A 197 -0.76 5.11 13.15
C VAL A 197 0.55 5.46 12.44
N VAL A 198 1.57 5.80 13.21
CA VAL A 198 2.88 6.22 12.72
C VAL A 198 4.00 5.25 13.08
N TYR A 199 5.08 5.28 12.32
CA TYR A 199 6.38 4.67 12.67
C TYR A 199 7.41 5.77 13.01
N PRO A 200 7.73 6.03 14.29
CA PRO A 200 8.45 7.25 14.69
C PRO A 200 9.91 7.43 14.22
N PHE A 201 10.49 6.47 13.49
CA PHE A 201 11.93 6.48 13.18
C PHE A 201 12.26 7.35 11.97
N GLU A 202 12.97 8.46 12.19
CA GLU A 202 13.40 9.38 11.13
C GLU A 202 14.54 8.83 10.25
N GLY A 203 15.42 7.98 10.78
CA GLY A 203 16.57 7.43 10.06
C GLY A 203 17.53 8.50 9.54
N VAL A 204 18.05 8.27 8.32
CA VAL A 204 18.91 9.20 7.56
C VAL A 204 18.64 9.06 6.05
N GLU A 205 19.00 10.08 5.27
CA GLU A 205 18.92 10.03 3.80
C GLU A 205 19.79 8.90 3.23
N TYR A 206 19.34 8.26 2.16
CA TYR A 206 20.18 7.37 1.35
C TYR A 206 21.19 8.21 0.55
N GLU A 207 22.44 8.16 0.99
CA GLU A 207 23.58 8.66 0.22
C GLU A 207 24.14 7.53 -0.66
N GLU A 208 24.04 7.69 -1.99
CA GLU A 208 24.80 6.88 -2.92
C GLU A 208 26.29 7.20 -2.83
N LYS A 209 27.13 6.16 -2.82
CA LYS A 209 28.58 6.28 -2.88
C LYS A 209 29.12 5.28 -3.90
N GLU A 210 30.10 5.73 -4.67
CA GLU A 210 30.75 4.92 -5.71
C GLU A 210 32.04 4.22 -5.22
N GLY A 211 32.44 3.19 -5.97
CA GLY A 211 33.67 2.43 -5.77
C GLY A 211 33.53 1.16 -4.91
N THR A 212 34.64 0.45 -4.76
CA THR A 212 34.70 -0.89 -4.18
C THR A 212 35.21 -0.88 -2.73
N ILE A 213 34.69 -1.80 -1.90
CA ILE A 213 35.06 -2.02 -0.49
C ILE A 213 36.02 -3.21 -0.37
N LEU A 214 35.73 -4.31 -1.10
CA LEU A 214 36.57 -5.49 -1.26
C LEU A 214 36.39 -6.06 -2.68
N ASP A 215 37.47 -6.45 -3.35
CA ASP A 215 37.43 -7.09 -4.66
C ASP A 215 38.14 -8.45 -4.68
N GLU A 216 38.31 -9.06 -5.85
CA GLU A 216 38.95 -10.37 -6.01
C GLU A 216 40.42 -10.38 -5.52
N SER A 217 41.12 -9.23 -5.57
CA SER A 217 42.52 -9.11 -5.16
C SER A 217 42.71 -9.26 -3.64
N ASP A 218 41.70 -8.87 -2.85
CA ASP A 218 41.66 -9.14 -1.40
C ASP A 218 41.68 -10.64 -1.08
N PHE A 219 41.43 -11.52 -2.04
CA PHE A 219 41.32 -12.96 -1.85
C PHE A 219 42.39 -13.78 -2.60
N GLU A 220 43.45 -13.16 -3.14
CA GLU A 220 44.56 -13.85 -3.83
C GLU A 220 45.23 -14.95 -2.98
N ASP A 221 45.36 -14.74 -1.66
CA ASP A 221 46.00 -15.68 -0.72
C ASP A 221 45.09 -16.85 -0.26
N VAL A 222 43.83 -16.93 -0.71
CA VAL A 222 42.89 -17.97 -0.24
C VAL A 222 42.53 -19.01 -1.31
N ASP A 223 41.87 -20.08 -0.86
CA ASP A 223 41.37 -21.15 -1.73
C ASP A 223 40.35 -20.57 -2.74
N PRO A 224 40.48 -20.80 -4.06
CA PRO A 224 39.53 -20.30 -5.06
C PRO A 224 38.07 -20.74 -4.86
N GLN A 225 37.80 -21.77 -4.03
CA GLN A 225 36.43 -22.10 -3.60
C GLN A 225 35.82 -21.06 -2.65
N VAL A 226 36.64 -20.26 -1.96
CA VAL A 226 36.19 -19.12 -1.14
C VAL A 226 35.66 -18.01 -2.03
N LEU A 227 36.44 -17.60 -3.04
CA LEU A 227 36.05 -16.54 -3.96
C LEU A 227 34.74 -16.91 -4.68
N ARG A 228 34.66 -18.11 -5.26
CA ARG A 228 33.45 -18.60 -5.93
C ARG A 228 32.20 -18.59 -5.05
N TYR A 229 32.33 -18.96 -3.76
CA TYR A 229 31.19 -18.89 -2.84
C TYR A 229 30.68 -17.46 -2.64
N LEU A 230 31.55 -16.45 -2.74
CA LEU A 230 31.20 -15.03 -2.59
C LEU A 230 30.66 -14.45 -3.92
N GLU A 231 31.26 -14.81 -5.06
CA GLU A 231 30.76 -14.51 -6.41
C GLU A 231 29.32 -15.05 -6.60
N GLU A 232 29.06 -16.31 -6.24
CA GLU A 232 27.74 -16.99 -6.29
C GLU A 232 26.62 -16.31 -5.48
N ARG A 233 26.94 -15.29 -4.69
CA ARG A 233 26.02 -14.56 -3.79
C ARG A 233 26.10 -13.05 -3.98
N ASP A 234 26.84 -12.60 -5.00
CA ASP A 234 27.20 -11.20 -5.25
C ASP A 234 27.62 -10.49 -3.94
N LEU A 235 28.64 -11.08 -3.30
CA LEU A 235 29.33 -10.57 -2.10
C LEU A 235 30.77 -10.11 -2.39
N ILE A 236 31.29 -10.40 -3.59
CA ILE A 236 32.53 -9.88 -4.18
C ILE A 236 32.29 -9.74 -5.69
N PRO A 237 32.74 -8.64 -6.33
CA PRO A 237 33.29 -7.42 -5.73
C PRO A 237 32.21 -6.63 -4.98
N LEU A 238 32.46 -6.31 -3.71
CA LEU A 238 31.53 -5.61 -2.83
C LEU A 238 31.66 -4.10 -3.04
N ARG A 239 30.61 -3.45 -3.52
CA ARG A 239 30.58 -2.03 -3.91
C ARG A 239 29.82 -1.19 -2.89
N TRP A 240 30.16 0.09 -2.80
CA TRP A 240 29.47 1.05 -1.94
C TRP A 240 27.98 1.24 -2.27
N SER A 241 27.59 0.96 -3.51
CA SER A 241 26.22 1.03 -4.02
C SER A 241 25.41 -0.26 -3.79
N ASP A 242 26.01 -1.37 -3.33
CA ASP A 242 25.25 -2.60 -3.05
C ASP A 242 24.43 -2.45 -1.76
N PRO A 243 23.09 -2.60 -1.75
CA PRO A 243 22.28 -2.47 -0.53
C PRO A 243 22.72 -3.44 0.59
N LYS A 244 23.24 -4.62 0.19
CA LYS A 244 23.86 -5.63 1.06
C LYS A 244 24.94 -5.07 2.01
N VAL A 245 25.59 -3.96 1.67
CA VAL A 245 26.55 -3.26 2.55
C VAL A 245 25.91 -2.84 3.88
N GLY A 246 24.65 -2.40 3.87
CA GLY A 246 23.90 -2.07 5.10
C GLY A 246 23.77 -3.29 6.01
N THR A 247 23.35 -4.43 5.45
CA THR A 247 23.25 -5.72 6.15
C THR A 247 24.60 -6.20 6.68
N LEU A 248 25.67 -6.15 5.86
CA LEU A 248 27.02 -6.54 6.28
C LEU A 248 27.56 -5.65 7.41
N ALA A 249 27.34 -4.34 7.33
CA ALA A 249 27.69 -3.40 8.40
C ALA A 249 26.91 -3.68 9.69
N ARG A 250 25.60 -3.99 9.59
CA ARG A 250 24.71 -4.36 10.72
C ARG A 250 25.17 -5.64 11.41
N ILE A 251 25.47 -6.68 10.63
CA ILE A 251 26.03 -7.95 11.14
C ILE A 251 27.39 -7.70 11.80
N LEU A 252 28.28 -6.89 11.19
CA LEU A 252 29.61 -6.60 11.73
C LEU A 252 29.55 -5.79 13.05
N GLY A 253 28.64 -4.82 13.15
CA GLY A 253 28.41 -4.06 14.38
C GLY A 253 28.02 -4.98 15.54
N PHE A 254 27.03 -5.85 15.32
CA PHE A 254 26.64 -6.85 16.32
C PHE A 254 27.76 -7.87 16.58
N ALA A 255 28.53 -8.26 15.56
CA ALA A 255 29.67 -9.16 15.72
C ALA A 255 30.76 -8.57 16.63
N MET A 256 31.01 -7.26 16.54
CA MET A 256 31.97 -6.57 17.41
C MET A 256 31.54 -6.56 18.87
N GLY A 257 30.23 -6.64 19.19
CA GLY A 257 29.73 -6.83 20.56
C GLY A 257 29.60 -8.30 20.99
N ASP A 258 28.60 -9.03 20.47
CA ASP A 258 28.27 -10.41 20.89
C ASP A 258 28.69 -11.52 19.90
N GLY A 259 29.42 -11.16 18.83
CA GLY A 259 30.04 -12.14 17.93
C GLY A 259 31.43 -12.63 18.37
N HIS A 260 31.77 -13.84 17.96
CA HIS A 260 33.11 -14.42 18.08
C HIS A 260 33.53 -15.10 16.78
N LEU A 261 34.66 -14.65 16.23
CA LEU A 261 35.38 -15.28 15.13
C LEU A 261 36.56 -16.07 15.71
N GLY A 262 36.60 -17.38 15.48
CA GLY A 262 37.64 -18.25 16.05
C GLY A 262 37.72 -19.62 15.39
N GLU A 263 38.81 -20.34 15.66
CA GLU A 263 39.02 -21.68 15.11
C GLU A 263 38.59 -22.78 16.07
N GLN A 264 37.76 -23.70 15.59
CA GLN A 264 37.41 -24.94 16.28
C GLN A 264 37.83 -26.12 15.41
N ALA A 265 38.65 -27.02 15.96
CA ALA A 265 39.18 -28.21 15.27
C ALA A 265 39.79 -27.93 13.88
N GLY A 266 40.55 -26.83 13.74
CA GLY A 266 41.19 -26.43 12.48
C GLY A 266 40.25 -25.82 11.43
N ARG A 267 39.04 -25.40 11.83
CA ARG A 267 38.10 -24.69 10.96
C ARG A 267 37.79 -23.31 11.55
N LEU A 268 37.92 -22.26 10.75
CA LEU A 268 37.44 -20.93 11.07
C LEU A 268 35.91 -20.96 11.18
N THR A 269 35.39 -20.41 12.27
CA THR A 269 33.95 -20.39 12.61
C THR A 269 33.55 -19.03 13.14
N LEU A 270 32.36 -18.57 12.75
CA LEU A 270 31.73 -17.36 13.25
C LEU A 270 30.49 -17.75 14.05
N SER A 271 30.38 -17.28 15.29
CA SER A 271 29.24 -17.56 16.18
C SER A 271 28.79 -16.28 16.87
N PHE A 272 27.48 -16.13 17.04
CA PHE A 272 26.85 -15.01 17.73
C PHE A 272 26.10 -15.51 18.96
N TYR A 273 26.07 -14.70 20.02
CA TYR A 273 25.36 -14.98 21.26
C TYR A 273 24.29 -13.89 21.51
N GLY A 274 23.33 -14.18 22.40
CA GLY A 274 22.17 -13.33 22.65
C GLY A 274 20.98 -14.15 23.15
N ASP A 275 19.80 -13.52 23.17
CA ASP A 275 18.53 -14.22 23.33
C ASP A 275 18.04 -14.85 22.01
N GLU A 276 16.91 -15.56 22.06
CA GLU A 276 16.40 -16.29 20.89
C GLU A 276 15.74 -15.40 19.83
N ARG A 277 15.19 -14.23 20.19
CA ARG A 277 14.54 -13.32 19.24
C ARG A 277 15.58 -12.53 18.46
N THR A 278 16.53 -11.90 19.14
CA THR A 278 17.66 -11.17 18.52
C THR A 278 18.43 -12.05 17.54
N LEU A 279 18.70 -13.31 17.91
CA LEU A 279 19.38 -14.27 17.04
C LEU A 279 18.49 -14.89 15.95
N ARG A 280 17.17 -14.69 15.96
CA ARG A 280 16.27 -15.00 14.83
C ARG A 280 16.26 -13.88 13.80
N GLU A 281 16.29 -12.62 14.23
CA GLU A 281 16.43 -11.47 13.32
C GLU A 281 17.81 -11.46 12.64
N LEU A 282 18.90 -11.67 13.39
CA LEU A 282 20.25 -11.82 12.81
C LEU A 282 20.33 -13.02 11.84
N LYS A 283 19.55 -14.09 12.09
CA LYS A 283 19.45 -15.23 11.18
C LYS A 283 18.74 -14.87 9.86
N ARG A 284 17.71 -14.01 9.88
CA ARG A 284 17.04 -13.50 8.65
C ARG A 284 18.04 -12.74 7.78
N ASP A 285 18.82 -11.84 8.36
CA ASP A 285 19.89 -11.08 7.68
C ASP A 285 20.99 -11.98 7.06
N LEU A 286 21.36 -13.06 7.73
CA LEU A 286 22.31 -14.03 7.18
C LEU A 286 21.69 -14.85 6.03
N GLU A 287 20.43 -15.23 6.15
CA GLU A 287 19.74 -16.02 5.13
C GLU A 287 19.38 -15.20 3.87
N SER A 288 19.12 -13.89 3.98
CA SER A 288 18.96 -13.00 2.83
C SER A 288 20.26 -12.81 2.04
N LEU A 289 21.42 -12.81 2.72
CA LEU A 289 22.75 -12.88 2.09
C LEU A 289 23.12 -14.30 1.57
N GLY A 290 22.19 -15.26 1.59
CA GLY A 290 22.43 -16.64 1.14
C GLY A 290 23.37 -17.45 2.04
N VAL A 291 23.56 -17.04 3.31
CA VAL A 291 24.47 -17.64 4.29
C VAL A 291 23.69 -18.49 5.30
N LYS A 292 23.89 -19.81 5.27
CA LYS A 292 23.21 -20.72 6.20
C LYS A 292 23.78 -20.62 7.62
N ALA A 293 22.93 -20.24 8.57
CA ALA A 293 23.23 -20.13 9.99
C ALA A 293 22.36 -21.07 10.84
N ASN A 294 22.95 -21.71 11.84
CA ASN A 294 22.27 -22.72 12.68
C ASN A 294 22.03 -22.14 14.08
N LEU A 295 20.76 -22.06 14.51
CA LEU A 295 20.40 -21.62 15.86
C LEU A 295 20.46 -22.80 16.84
N HIS A 296 21.23 -22.65 17.91
CA HIS A 296 21.47 -23.67 18.92
C HIS A 296 20.96 -23.22 20.30
N VAL A 297 19.72 -23.54 20.62
CA VAL A 297 19.13 -23.33 21.95
C VAL A 297 19.54 -24.48 22.88
N ARG A 298 20.18 -24.18 24.02
CA ARG A 298 20.63 -25.20 24.99
C ARG A 298 20.43 -24.73 26.43
N LYS A 299 19.70 -25.50 27.24
CA LYS A 299 19.74 -25.32 28.71
C LYS A 299 21.14 -25.68 29.23
N ARG A 300 21.77 -24.78 29.98
CA ARG A 300 23.04 -25.01 30.68
C ARG A 300 22.84 -24.72 32.16
N ARG A 301 23.42 -25.57 33.01
CA ARG A 301 23.70 -25.16 34.40
C ARG A 301 24.90 -24.25 34.40
N TYR A 302 24.78 -23.12 35.08
CA TYR A 302 25.89 -22.22 35.36
C TYR A 302 26.14 -22.20 36.86
N GLU A 303 27.37 -21.85 37.22
CA GLU A 303 27.82 -21.70 38.59
C GLU A 303 28.73 -20.47 38.64
N ILE A 304 28.31 -19.44 39.37
CA ILE A 304 29.02 -18.17 39.46
C ILE A 304 29.35 -17.89 40.92
N GLU A 305 30.64 -17.79 41.21
CA GLU A 305 31.13 -17.32 42.51
C GLU A 305 31.23 -15.78 42.50
N THR A 306 30.43 -15.17 43.36
CA THR A 306 30.35 -13.71 43.54
C THR A 306 30.83 -13.31 44.93
N ALA A 307 31.01 -12.01 45.17
CA ALA A 307 31.33 -11.48 46.50
C ALA A 307 30.24 -11.75 47.56
N SER A 308 29.02 -12.11 47.15
CA SER A 308 27.90 -12.47 48.03
C SER A 308 27.58 -13.97 48.07
N GLY A 309 28.47 -14.82 47.53
CA GLY A 309 28.35 -16.28 47.57
C GLY A 309 28.41 -16.96 46.20
N ARG A 310 28.29 -18.29 46.22
CA ARG A 310 28.24 -19.18 45.05
C ARG A 310 26.79 -19.38 44.62
N TYR A 311 26.47 -19.03 43.38
CA TYR A 311 25.13 -19.09 42.81
C TYR A 311 25.11 -20.13 41.69
N GLU A 312 24.39 -21.23 41.91
CA GLU A 312 24.02 -22.21 40.88
C GLU A 312 22.68 -21.82 40.25
N GLY A 313 22.53 -22.03 38.93
CA GLY A 313 21.27 -21.78 38.23
C GLY A 313 21.20 -22.48 36.87
N GLU A 314 20.00 -22.56 36.29
CA GLU A 314 19.79 -22.99 34.91
C GLU A 314 19.46 -21.79 34.03
N ALA A 315 20.23 -21.62 32.95
CA ALA A 315 20.00 -20.61 31.92
C ALA A 315 19.84 -21.26 30.55
N THR A 316 19.00 -20.67 29.71
CA THR A 316 18.97 -20.98 28.28
C THR A 316 20.09 -20.19 27.60
N SER A 317 21.10 -20.91 27.11
CA SER A 317 22.15 -20.35 26.24
C SER A 317 21.71 -20.55 24.80
N VAL A 318 21.62 -19.45 24.05
CA VAL A 318 21.40 -19.47 22.60
C VAL A 318 22.69 -19.07 21.89
N GLU A 319 22.96 -19.72 20.77
CA GLU A 319 24.15 -19.53 19.94
C GLU A 319 23.74 -19.67 18.47
N LEU A 320 23.97 -18.64 17.65
CA LEU A 320 23.76 -18.69 16.20
C LEU A 320 25.11 -18.93 15.51
N ARG A 321 25.27 -20.07 14.84
CA ARG A 321 26.55 -20.53 14.29
C ARG A 321 26.55 -20.53 12.76
N VAL A 322 27.45 -19.75 12.16
CA VAL A 322 27.75 -19.76 10.73
C VAL A 322 28.87 -20.76 10.45
N ALA A 323 28.58 -21.76 9.62
CA ALA A 323 29.53 -22.84 9.30
C ALA A 323 30.34 -22.58 8.01
N SER A 324 30.04 -21.50 7.27
CA SER A 324 30.77 -21.14 6.05
C SER A 324 32.13 -20.52 6.38
N ARG A 325 33.22 -21.23 6.05
CA ARG A 325 34.58 -20.69 6.09
C ARG A 325 34.70 -19.44 5.23
N SER A 326 34.07 -19.43 4.05
CA SER A 326 34.14 -18.32 3.09
C SER A 326 33.52 -17.04 3.66
N PHE A 327 32.36 -17.14 4.31
CA PHE A 327 31.74 -15.98 4.97
C PHE A 327 32.52 -15.56 6.24
N ALA A 328 33.08 -16.51 6.99
CA ALA A 328 33.94 -16.18 8.13
C ALA A 328 35.22 -15.43 7.71
N LEU A 329 35.80 -15.76 6.54
CA LEU A 329 36.91 -15.03 5.93
C LEU A 329 36.50 -13.64 5.40
N LEU A 330 35.32 -13.52 4.78
CA LEU A 330 34.76 -12.21 4.39
C LEU A 330 34.64 -11.30 5.62
N MET A 331 34.10 -11.80 6.74
CA MET A 331 33.99 -11.03 7.97
C MET A 331 35.36 -10.68 8.57
N GLU A 332 36.35 -11.57 8.50
CA GLU A 332 37.74 -11.29 8.90
C GLU A 332 38.34 -10.14 8.06
N LYS A 333 38.12 -10.15 6.73
CA LYS A 333 38.53 -9.09 5.78
C LYS A 333 37.81 -7.76 6.00
N LEU A 334 36.51 -7.78 6.31
CA LEU A 334 35.73 -6.60 6.69
C LEU A 334 36.12 -6.02 8.07
N GLY A 335 37.01 -6.69 8.82
CA GLY A 335 37.60 -6.18 10.07
C GLY A 335 37.10 -6.83 11.36
N MET A 336 36.42 -7.99 11.30
CA MET A 336 36.02 -8.73 12.50
C MET A 336 37.23 -9.29 13.25
N PRO A 337 37.50 -8.90 14.51
CA PRO A 337 38.64 -9.40 15.27
C PRO A 337 38.54 -10.91 15.57
N ARG A 338 39.60 -11.65 15.21
CA ARG A 338 39.77 -13.06 15.52
C ARG A 338 40.24 -13.29 16.97
N GLY A 339 39.74 -14.36 17.58
CA GLY A 339 40.12 -14.77 18.93
C GLY A 339 39.31 -14.09 20.03
N ARG A 340 39.98 -13.71 21.13
CA ARG A 340 39.34 -13.15 22.33
C ARG A 340 39.43 -11.63 22.30
N LYS A 341 38.32 -10.93 21.99
CA LYS A 341 38.24 -9.47 21.84
C LYS A 341 38.80 -8.63 23.00
N VAL A 342 38.83 -9.19 24.21
CA VAL A 342 39.44 -8.60 25.42
C VAL A 342 40.98 -8.57 25.35
N GLU A 343 41.59 -9.47 24.58
CA GLU A 343 43.04 -9.72 24.45
C GLU A 343 43.57 -9.47 23.02
N THR A 344 42.69 -9.37 22.02
CA THR A 344 43.03 -8.98 20.64
C THR A 344 42.89 -7.45 20.46
N PRO A 345 43.89 -6.73 19.92
CA PRO A 345 43.72 -5.32 19.54
C PRO A 345 42.83 -5.18 18.28
N TYR A 346 41.95 -4.19 18.25
CA TYR A 346 41.15 -3.84 17.06
C TYR A 346 40.64 -2.40 17.12
N LYS A 347 40.26 -1.86 15.95
CA LYS A 347 39.66 -0.53 15.78
C LYS A 347 38.35 -0.64 15.00
N VAL A 348 37.59 0.44 14.91
CA VAL A 348 36.50 0.53 13.92
C VAL A 348 37.13 0.42 12.51
N PRO A 349 36.59 -0.38 11.58
CA PRO A 349 37.16 -0.54 10.24
C PRO A 349 37.21 0.79 9.49
N ASP A 350 38.22 0.97 8.64
CA ASP A 350 38.38 2.26 7.94
C ASP A 350 37.30 2.46 6.86
N TRP A 351 36.82 1.40 6.20
CA TRP A 351 35.65 1.49 5.33
C TRP A 351 34.42 2.05 6.07
N ILE A 352 34.10 1.54 7.27
CA ILE A 352 33.00 2.07 8.10
C ILE A 352 33.17 3.57 8.43
N LYS A 353 34.41 4.07 8.59
CA LYS A 353 34.68 5.50 8.83
C LYS A 353 34.47 6.35 7.58
N GLU A 354 34.78 5.80 6.41
CA GLU A 354 34.61 6.44 5.11
C GLU A 354 33.22 6.26 4.51
N ALA A 355 32.36 5.48 5.15
CA ALA A 355 31.03 5.12 4.66
C ALA A 355 30.02 6.29 4.69
N PRO A 356 28.97 6.27 3.86
CA PRO A 356 27.80 7.13 4.02
C PRO A 356 27.07 6.89 5.35
N LEU A 357 26.25 7.85 5.78
CA LEU A 357 25.59 7.80 7.10
C LEU A 357 24.67 6.58 7.26
N TRP A 358 24.00 6.10 6.22
CA TRP A 358 23.11 4.93 6.32
C TRP A 358 23.85 3.62 6.63
N VAL A 359 25.09 3.47 6.15
CA VAL A 359 25.93 2.31 6.48
C VAL A 359 26.49 2.45 7.91
N LYS A 360 26.95 3.65 8.28
CA LYS A 360 27.37 3.98 9.67
C LYS A 360 26.25 3.72 10.67
N ARG A 361 25.01 4.09 10.31
CA ARG A 361 23.78 3.86 11.08
C ARG A 361 23.59 2.38 11.36
N ASN A 362 23.70 1.53 10.33
CA ASN A 362 23.52 0.09 10.47
C ASN A 362 24.60 -0.56 11.35
N PHE A 363 25.87 -0.17 11.19
CA PHE A 363 26.96 -0.61 12.08
C PHE A 363 26.72 -0.21 13.55
N LEU A 364 26.35 1.06 13.80
CA LEU A 364 26.07 1.53 15.15
C LEU A 364 24.84 0.84 15.76
N ALA A 365 23.75 0.68 15.01
CA ALA A 365 22.53 0.04 15.49
C ALA A 365 22.78 -1.42 15.90
N GLY A 366 23.56 -2.18 15.10
CA GLY A 366 23.99 -3.54 15.45
C GLY A 366 24.90 -3.58 16.69
N LEU A 367 25.84 -2.64 16.81
CA LEU A 367 26.75 -2.56 17.97
C LEU A 367 26.03 -2.20 19.27
N PHE A 368 25.06 -1.27 19.23
CA PHE A 368 24.23 -0.92 20.39
C PHE A 368 23.15 -1.98 20.70
N ALA A 369 22.77 -2.81 19.73
CA ALA A 369 21.91 -3.96 19.96
C ALA A 369 22.61 -5.09 20.74
N ALA A 370 23.93 -5.24 20.61
CA ALA A 370 24.73 -6.06 21.50
C ALA A 370 25.01 -5.33 22.83
N ASP A 371 26.15 -4.63 22.93
CA ASP A 371 26.69 -4.05 24.17
C ASP A 371 26.05 -2.71 24.62
N GLY A 372 25.05 -2.21 23.89
CA GLY A 372 24.31 -0.99 24.23
C GLY A 372 23.16 -1.24 25.21
N SER A 373 23.04 -0.41 26.24
CA SER A 373 21.90 -0.46 27.17
C SER A 373 20.63 0.11 26.55
N VAL A 374 19.49 -0.58 26.71
CA VAL A 374 18.16 -0.03 26.39
C VAL A 374 17.92 1.31 27.09
N VAL A 375 17.19 2.22 26.42
CA VAL A 375 16.71 3.47 27.03
C VAL A 375 15.77 3.18 28.20
N LYS A 376 15.86 3.96 29.28
CA LYS A 376 14.98 3.87 30.46
C LYS A 376 14.68 5.25 31.00
N PHE A 377 13.53 5.43 31.65
CA PHE A 377 13.11 6.72 32.19
C PHE A 377 13.07 6.73 33.71
N LYS A 378 13.12 7.95 34.27
CA LYS A 378 12.78 8.25 35.66
C LYS A 378 11.65 9.28 35.65
N ARG A 379 10.40 8.78 35.62
CA ARG A 379 9.19 9.52 35.23
C ARG A 379 9.34 10.13 33.82
N TYR A 380 9.74 11.39 33.74
CA TYR A 380 9.82 12.17 32.49
C TYR A 380 11.25 12.26 31.95
N THR A 381 12.27 11.98 32.77
CA THR A 381 13.68 12.18 32.39
C THR A 381 14.29 10.88 31.86
N PRO A 382 14.82 10.84 30.62
CA PRO A 382 15.55 9.68 30.15
C PRO A 382 16.88 9.52 30.90
N LEU A 383 17.27 8.28 31.15
CA LEU A 383 18.56 7.89 31.70
C LEU A 383 19.57 7.68 30.55
N PRO A 384 20.88 7.89 30.76
CA PRO A 384 21.88 7.75 29.69
C PRO A 384 21.85 6.37 29.03
N ILE A 385 21.94 6.35 27.70
CA ILE A 385 22.20 5.14 26.91
C ILE A 385 23.71 4.90 26.93
N ASN A 386 24.16 3.66 27.16
CA ASN A 386 25.56 3.35 27.42
C ASN A 386 26.03 2.19 26.57
N LEU A 387 27.12 2.38 25.82
CA LEU A 387 27.93 1.30 25.26
C LEU A 387 29.07 0.99 26.23
N THR A 388 29.21 -0.26 26.67
CA THR A 388 30.28 -0.67 27.60
C THR A 388 31.21 -1.67 26.92
N GLN A 389 32.53 -1.53 27.11
CA GLN A 389 33.56 -2.39 26.51
C GLN A 389 34.71 -2.63 27.48
N ALA A 390 35.43 -3.76 27.32
CA ALA A 390 36.50 -4.16 28.23
C ALA A 390 37.69 -4.84 27.51
N LYS A 391 38.92 -4.53 27.96
CA LYS A 391 40.16 -5.19 27.53
C LYS A 391 41.11 -5.46 28.70
N VAL A 392 42.15 -6.25 28.48
CA VAL A 392 43.30 -6.34 29.41
C VAL A 392 44.02 -4.99 29.54
N GLU A 393 44.76 -4.79 30.63
CA GLU A 393 45.39 -3.50 30.97
C GLU A 393 46.39 -3.04 29.89
N GLU A 394 47.09 -3.98 29.26
CA GLU A 394 48.06 -3.73 28.17
C GLU A 394 47.42 -3.19 26.88
N LEU A 395 46.09 -3.24 26.75
CA LEU A 395 45.33 -2.76 25.59
C LEU A 395 44.42 -1.56 25.92
N GLU A 396 44.67 -0.85 27.03
CA GLU A 396 43.91 0.35 27.40
C GLU A 396 43.88 1.40 26.27
N GLU A 397 45.04 1.70 25.66
CA GLU A 397 45.13 2.72 24.60
C GLU A 397 44.31 2.35 23.37
N ASN A 398 44.33 1.08 22.96
CA ASN A 398 43.50 0.58 21.85
C ASN A 398 42.01 0.53 22.21
N LEU A 399 41.64 0.27 23.48
CA LEU A 399 40.26 0.41 23.92
C LEU A 399 39.81 1.88 23.86
N ARG A 400 40.63 2.83 24.33
CA ARG A 400 40.36 4.26 24.20
C ARG A 400 40.24 4.69 22.73
N GLU A 401 41.10 4.18 21.85
CA GLU A 401 41.02 4.39 20.40
C GLU A 401 39.67 3.94 19.83
N PHE A 402 39.25 2.70 20.09
CA PHE A 402 37.97 2.17 19.63
C PHE A 402 36.77 2.98 20.15
N MET A 403 36.74 3.30 21.45
CA MET A 403 35.64 4.13 22.01
C MET A 403 35.64 5.55 21.42
N ASN A 404 36.81 6.12 21.13
CA ASN A 404 36.93 7.42 20.46
C ASN A 404 36.48 7.36 19.00
N ASP A 405 36.70 6.26 18.28
CA ASP A 405 36.19 6.07 16.92
C ASP A 405 34.66 5.96 16.89
N VAL A 406 34.05 5.19 17.81
CA VAL A 406 32.58 5.14 17.96
C VAL A 406 32.03 6.52 18.34
N ALA A 407 32.72 7.29 19.20
CA ALA A 407 32.36 8.66 19.53
C ALA A 407 32.50 9.66 18.37
N LYS A 408 33.38 9.42 17.39
CA LYS A 408 33.43 10.19 16.13
C LYS A 408 32.22 9.88 15.27
N LEU A 409 31.94 8.59 15.03
CA LEU A 409 30.78 8.17 14.22
C LEU A 409 29.47 8.76 14.77
N LEU A 410 29.23 8.66 16.09
CA LEU A 410 28.04 9.24 16.73
C LEU A 410 27.95 10.77 16.56
N ARG A 411 29.10 11.48 16.55
CA ARG A 411 29.14 12.92 16.32
C ARG A 411 28.70 13.31 14.91
N GLU A 412 28.89 12.45 13.90
CA GLU A 412 28.42 12.69 12.52
C GLU A 412 26.87 12.75 12.46
N PHE A 413 26.17 11.99 13.30
CA PHE A 413 24.72 12.09 13.47
C PHE A 413 24.28 13.28 14.36
N GLY A 414 25.24 14.06 14.87
CA GLY A 414 25.02 15.17 15.80
C GLY A 414 24.83 14.74 17.26
N ILE A 415 25.32 13.56 17.66
CA ILE A 415 25.17 12.99 19.00
C ILE A 415 26.46 13.19 19.81
N GLU A 416 26.39 13.96 20.90
CA GLU A 416 27.51 14.08 21.84
C GLU A 416 27.53 12.93 22.87
N THR A 417 28.74 12.56 23.28
CA THR A 417 28.97 11.43 24.18
C THR A 417 30.04 11.76 25.24
N THR A 418 29.92 11.14 26.42
CA THR A 418 30.92 11.21 27.50
C THR A 418 31.53 9.84 27.74
N LEU A 419 32.86 9.76 27.80
CA LEU A 419 33.59 8.53 28.09
C LEU A 419 33.92 8.44 29.60
N TYR A 420 33.48 7.37 30.25
CA TYR A 420 33.74 7.09 31.66
C TYR A 420 34.56 5.80 31.83
N GLU A 421 35.56 5.84 32.71
CA GLU A 421 36.24 4.64 33.21
C GLU A 421 35.39 3.96 34.29
N VAL A 422 35.28 2.62 34.24
CA VAL A 422 34.49 1.83 35.20
C VAL A 422 35.43 0.94 36.01
N LYS A 423 35.38 1.10 37.34
CA LYS A 423 36.24 0.33 38.27
C LYS A 423 36.02 -1.17 38.14
N SER A 424 37.11 -1.88 37.84
CA SER A 424 37.18 -3.32 37.62
C SER A 424 38.38 -3.91 38.39
N LYS A 425 38.46 -5.24 38.49
CA LYS A 425 39.49 -5.95 39.29
C LYS A 425 40.61 -6.62 38.48
N LYS A 426 40.50 -6.65 37.15
CA LYS A 426 41.40 -7.42 36.25
C LYS A 426 41.55 -6.88 34.82
N ASN A 427 40.61 -6.05 34.39
CA ASN A 427 40.46 -5.56 33.02
C ASN A 427 40.19 -4.06 33.08
N VAL A 428 40.67 -3.28 32.13
CA VAL A 428 40.21 -1.89 31.95
C VAL A 428 38.84 -1.94 31.28
N VAL A 429 37.89 -1.16 31.80
CA VAL A 429 36.49 -1.12 31.33
C VAL A 429 36.11 0.33 31.05
N TYR A 430 35.68 0.59 29.83
CA TYR A 430 35.17 1.90 29.42
C TYR A 430 33.68 1.86 29.11
N LYS A 431 33.02 2.98 29.40
CA LYS A 431 31.61 3.22 29.15
C LYS A 431 31.46 4.53 28.39
N LEU A 432 31.01 4.45 27.14
CA LEU A 432 30.63 5.62 26.35
C LEU A 432 29.13 5.85 26.56
N ALA A 433 28.79 6.99 27.16
CA ALA A 433 27.42 7.35 27.49
C ALA A 433 26.90 8.47 26.59
N ILE A 434 25.72 8.26 26.04
CA ILE A 434 24.89 9.28 25.38
C ILE A 434 24.08 9.94 26.49
N VAL A 435 24.36 11.23 26.77
CA VAL A 435 23.86 11.95 27.94
C VAL A 435 23.07 13.19 27.50
N GLY A 436 21.95 13.43 28.16
CA GLY A 436 21.07 14.56 27.87
C GLY A 436 19.94 14.19 26.91
N GLU A 437 18.81 14.87 27.07
CA GLU A 437 17.55 14.54 26.40
C GLU A 437 17.67 14.62 24.87
N GLU A 438 18.36 15.66 24.37
CA GLU A 438 18.57 15.89 22.93
C GLU A 438 19.49 14.85 22.27
N ASN A 439 20.59 14.47 22.93
CA ASN A 439 21.50 13.44 22.40
C ASN A 439 20.82 12.06 22.37
N ILE A 440 19.99 11.76 23.37
CA ILE A 440 19.18 10.53 23.41
C ILE A 440 18.11 10.56 22.32
N LYS A 441 17.39 11.68 22.15
CA LYS A 441 16.43 11.90 21.05
C LYS A 441 17.09 11.62 19.69
N ARG A 442 18.20 12.30 19.38
CA ARG A 442 18.96 12.11 18.11
C ARG A 442 19.43 10.67 17.90
N PHE A 443 19.92 10.00 18.95
CA PHE A 443 20.31 8.59 18.85
C PHE A 443 19.12 7.70 18.48
N LEU A 444 17.98 7.86 19.17
CA LEU A 444 16.80 7.02 18.94
C LEU A 444 16.17 7.26 17.57
N GLY A 445 16.09 8.52 17.12
CA GLY A 445 15.50 8.88 15.83
C GLY A 445 16.36 8.53 14.62
N LYS A 446 17.69 8.69 14.70
CA LYS A 446 18.61 8.50 13.56
C LYS A 446 19.38 7.18 13.54
N VAL A 447 19.64 6.59 14.70
CA VAL A 447 20.41 5.33 14.82
C VAL A 447 19.50 4.19 15.25
N GLY A 448 18.85 4.34 16.41
CA GLY A 448 17.98 3.34 17.01
C GLY A 448 18.72 2.05 17.38
N TYR A 449 17.99 0.94 17.35
CA TYR A 449 18.49 -0.41 17.56
C TYR A 449 17.97 -1.31 16.44
N GLU A 450 18.70 -2.38 16.11
CA GLU A 450 18.27 -3.43 15.19
C GLU A 450 18.51 -4.81 15.82
N TYR A 451 17.94 -5.88 15.26
CA TYR A 451 17.90 -7.23 15.82
C TYR A 451 17.17 -7.40 17.16
N ASP A 452 17.52 -6.64 18.21
CA ASP A 452 16.90 -6.71 19.54
C ASP A 452 15.52 -6.02 19.53
N PRO A 453 14.41 -6.78 19.59
CA PRO A 453 13.08 -6.18 19.41
C PRO A 453 12.62 -5.43 20.67
N GLU A 454 13.11 -5.77 21.85
CA GLU A 454 12.78 -5.06 23.10
C GLU A 454 13.46 -3.68 23.09
N LYS A 455 14.75 -3.62 22.77
CA LYS A 455 15.48 -2.36 22.59
C LYS A 455 14.86 -1.50 21.49
N LYS A 456 14.45 -2.11 20.37
CA LYS A 456 13.85 -1.38 19.24
C LYS A 456 12.49 -0.78 19.60
N VAL A 457 11.56 -1.55 20.17
CA VAL A 457 10.24 -1.05 20.60
C VAL A 457 10.35 0.01 21.69
N GLU A 458 11.16 -0.22 22.74
CA GLU A 458 11.41 0.79 23.77
C GLU A 458 12.06 2.07 23.20
N GLY A 459 12.92 1.92 22.19
CA GLY A 459 13.57 3.04 21.50
C GLY A 459 12.62 3.89 20.65
N LEU A 460 11.75 3.25 19.86
CA LEU A 460 10.72 3.92 19.05
C LEU A 460 9.72 4.67 19.94
N ALA A 461 9.20 3.99 20.96
CA ALA A 461 8.31 4.59 21.96
C ALA A 461 8.96 5.78 22.67
N ALA A 462 10.24 5.65 23.05
CA ALA A 462 10.99 6.73 23.69
C ALA A 462 11.26 7.90 22.75
N TYR A 463 11.34 7.68 21.44
CA TYR A 463 11.48 8.76 20.47
C TYR A 463 10.20 9.60 20.37
N ALA A 464 9.05 8.97 20.09
CA ALA A 464 7.75 9.64 20.04
C ALA A 464 7.45 10.39 21.34
N TYR A 465 7.65 9.74 22.48
CA TYR A 465 7.49 10.35 23.81
C TYR A 465 8.38 11.59 24.01
N LEU A 466 9.61 11.59 23.52
CA LEU A 466 10.50 12.74 23.61
C LEU A 466 10.12 13.87 22.65
N LYS A 467 9.58 13.57 21.46
CA LYS A 467 9.07 14.56 20.51
C LYS A 467 7.78 15.22 21.01
N LEU A 468 6.80 14.44 21.48
CA LEU A 468 5.60 14.96 22.17
C LEU A 468 5.97 15.85 23.37
N LYS A 469 6.93 15.40 24.18
CA LYS A 469 7.45 16.18 25.33
C LYS A 469 8.17 17.46 24.90
N GLU A 470 8.73 17.51 23.70
CA GLU A 470 9.36 18.69 23.13
C GLU A 470 8.30 19.69 22.62
N ARG A 471 7.28 19.23 21.90
CA ARG A 471 6.08 20.01 21.54
C ARG A 471 5.46 20.67 22.79
N VAL A 472 5.07 19.87 23.78
CA VAL A 472 4.45 20.40 25.01
C VAL A 472 5.35 21.40 25.77
N LYS A 473 6.68 21.36 25.62
CA LYS A 473 7.56 22.42 26.16
C LYS A 473 7.59 23.68 25.29
N LYS A 474 7.53 23.53 23.97
CA LYS A 474 7.47 24.63 22.99
C LYS A 474 6.18 25.42 23.18
N ASP A 475 5.03 24.76 23.16
CA ASP A 475 3.71 25.40 23.30
C ASP A 475 3.64 26.17 24.64
N ARG A 476 4.13 25.55 25.72
CA ARG A 476 4.21 26.16 27.06
C ARG A 476 5.30 27.24 27.20
N LYS A 477 6.23 27.36 26.25
CA LYS A 477 7.18 28.48 26.15
C LYS A 477 6.53 29.64 25.41
N GLU A 478 5.88 29.38 24.28
CA GLU A 478 5.16 30.38 23.49
C GLU A 478 4.03 31.01 24.32
N ALA A 479 3.25 30.18 25.04
CA ALA A 479 2.27 30.64 26.03
C ALA A 479 2.89 31.42 27.22
N ALA A 480 4.18 31.25 27.53
CA ALA A 480 4.87 32.08 28.52
C ALA A 480 5.29 33.44 27.94
N GLU A 481 5.64 33.49 26.66
CA GLU A 481 6.01 34.72 25.95
C GLU A 481 4.76 35.59 25.73
N THR A 482 3.67 35.03 25.18
CA THR A 482 2.37 35.71 25.03
C THR A 482 1.81 36.19 26.38
N ALA A 483 1.90 35.39 27.45
CA ALA A 483 1.43 35.80 28.77
C ALA A 483 2.26 36.95 29.39
N ALA A 484 3.55 37.06 29.04
CA ALA A 484 4.38 38.19 29.45
C ALA A 484 4.00 39.47 28.69
N GLU A 485 3.85 39.38 27.36
CA GLU A 485 3.46 40.49 26.49
C GLU A 485 2.09 41.06 26.88
N VAL A 486 1.06 40.21 27.00
CA VAL A 486 -0.30 40.63 27.41
C VAL A 486 -0.31 41.21 28.83
N TYR A 487 0.60 40.78 29.72
CA TYR A 487 0.75 41.42 31.03
C TYR A 487 1.43 42.80 30.95
N GLU A 488 2.46 42.96 30.13
CA GLU A 488 3.14 44.26 29.92
C GLU A 488 2.19 45.30 29.30
N GLU A 489 1.38 44.90 28.32
CA GLU A 489 0.39 45.79 27.70
C GLU A 489 -0.77 46.17 28.64
N THR A 490 -1.24 45.23 29.48
CA THR A 490 -2.54 45.39 30.17
C THR A 490 -2.47 45.52 31.69
N GLY A 491 -1.33 45.18 32.31
CA GLY A 491 -1.16 45.09 33.76
C GLY A 491 -2.08 44.07 34.44
N SER A 492 -2.75 43.19 33.69
CA SER A 492 -3.81 42.31 34.18
C SER A 492 -3.45 40.84 34.03
N ILE A 493 -3.17 40.19 35.16
CA ILE A 493 -2.95 38.73 35.22
C ILE A 493 -4.19 37.95 34.75
N THR A 494 -5.39 38.52 34.93
CA THR A 494 -6.62 37.91 34.39
C THR A 494 -6.58 37.85 32.86
N LYS A 495 -6.22 38.96 32.19
CA LYS A 495 -6.09 38.99 30.72
C LYS A 495 -4.93 38.14 30.22
N ALA A 496 -3.78 38.21 30.90
CA ALA A 496 -2.62 37.40 30.57
C ALA A 496 -2.89 35.90 30.72
N HIS A 497 -3.85 35.49 31.57
CA HIS A 497 -4.34 34.11 31.64
C HIS A 497 -5.42 33.82 30.59
N GLU A 498 -6.38 34.71 30.38
CA GLU A 498 -7.43 34.58 29.35
C GLU A 498 -6.85 34.36 27.95
N ALA A 499 -5.66 34.91 27.66
CA ALA A 499 -4.97 34.76 26.38
C ALA A 499 -4.29 33.38 26.14
N VAL A 500 -4.14 32.53 27.17
CA VAL A 500 -3.39 31.24 27.09
C VAL A 500 -3.97 30.13 28.00
N ALA A 501 -5.25 30.25 28.37
CA ALA A 501 -5.91 29.38 29.37
C ALA A 501 -6.08 27.92 28.91
N ASP A 502 -5.97 27.69 27.61
CA ASP A 502 -5.94 26.42 26.90
C ASP A 502 -4.61 25.67 27.11
N VAL A 503 -3.47 26.35 26.98
CA VAL A 503 -2.13 25.73 27.10
C VAL A 503 -1.61 25.72 28.54
N VAL A 504 -1.93 26.75 29.34
CA VAL A 504 -1.34 26.95 30.68
C VAL A 504 -2.31 27.46 31.72
N ASN A 505 -2.36 26.78 32.87
CA ASN A 505 -3.16 27.24 34.02
C ASN A 505 -2.63 28.56 34.61
N ARG A 506 -3.53 29.33 35.23
CA ARG A 506 -3.26 30.61 35.91
C ARG A 506 -2.01 30.65 36.79
N ARG A 507 -1.69 29.57 37.51
CA ARG A 507 -0.52 29.51 38.40
C ARG A 507 0.81 29.50 37.64
N PHE A 508 0.81 29.05 36.39
CA PHE A 508 1.95 29.18 35.48
C PHE A 508 2.12 30.65 35.06
N VAL A 509 1.06 31.31 34.60
CA VAL A 509 1.05 32.74 34.21
C VAL A 509 1.48 33.65 35.36
N GLU A 510 0.94 33.44 36.57
CA GLU A 510 1.35 34.16 37.78
C GLU A 510 2.85 34.01 38.05
N ARG A 511 3.46 32.86 37.75
CA ARG A 511 4.91 32.67 37.87
C ARG A 511 5.72 33.31 36.74
N VAL A 512 5.26 33.26 35.49
CA VAL A 512 5.89 34.00 34.38
C VAL A 512 6.00 35.47 34.75
N VAL A 513 4.90 36.06 35.21
CA VAL A 513 4.80 37.48 35.57
C VAL A 513 5.61 37.82 36.82
N TYR A 514 5.49 37.05 37.91
CA TYR A 514 6.13 37.40 39.19
C TYR A 514 7.59 36.96 39.34
N ASP A 515 8.02 35.86 38.70
CA ASP A 515 9.41 35.39 38.76
C ASP A 515 10.31 36.12 37.73
N GLY A 516 9.73 36.89 36.80
CA GLY A 516 10.46 37.59 35.73
C GLY A 516 10.83 36.68 34.56
N GLY A 517 9.91 35.80 34.16
CA GLY A 517 10.11 34.77 33.13
C GLY A 517 10.48 33.39 33.70
N ILE A 518 10.56 32.38 32.81
CA ILE A 518 10.82 30.99 33.19
C ILE A 518 12.08 30.47 32.48
N SER A 519 13.15 30.23 33.27
CA SER A 519 14.46 29.77 32.77
C SER A 519 14.50 28.31 32.29
N SER A 520 13.48 27.51 32.60
CA SER A 520 13.31 26.14 32.08
C SER A 520 11.84 25.73 32.11
N VAL A 521 11.21 25.66 30.93
CA VAL A 521 9.83 25.19 30.79
C VAL A 521 9.78 23.69 31.06
N ARG A 522 8.73 23.26 31.77
CA ARG A 522 8.47 21.86 32.13
C ARG A 522 7.09 21.48 31.62
N VAL A 523 6.94 20.19 31.29
CA VAL A 523 5.62 19.56 31.13
C VAL A 523 4.76 19.75 32.39
N PRO A 524 3.43 19.77 32.26
CA PRO A 524 2.52 19.88 33.39
C PRO A 524 2.49 18.58 34.22
N GLU A 525 1.77 18.58 35.34
CA GLU A 525 1.78 17.49 36.34
C GLU A 525 0.93 16.28 35.94
N ASP A 526 -0.02 16.48 35.02
CA ASP A 526 -0.91 15.51 34.38
C ASP A 526 -0.33 14.85 33.12
N PHE A 527 0.76 15.40 32.56
CA PHE A 527 1.49 14.80 31.43
C PHE A 527 1.87 13.33 31.74
N PRO A 528 1.68 12.40 30.79
CA PRO A 528 1.90 10.98 31.06
C PRO A 528 3.36 10.65 31.38
N THR A 529 3.56 9.70 32.30
CA THR A 529 4.86 9.03 32.45
C THR A 529 5.14 8.16 31.23
N PHE A 530 6.41 7.91 30.91
CA PHE A 530 6.82 7.11 29.76
C PHE A 530 6.11 5.74 29.70
N GLU A 531 6.00 5.08 30.86
CA GLU A 531 5.32 3.80 31.00
C GLU A 531 3.82 3.89 30.66
N ARG A 532 3.16 5.00 31.03
CA ARG A 532 1.74 5.27 30.71
C ARG A 532 1.56 5.59 29.22
N PHE A 533 2.44 6.41 28.64
CA PHE A 533 2.45 6.68 27.20
C PHE A 533 2.60 5.39 26.38
N LYS A 534 3.46 4.45 26.81
CA LYS A 534 3.57 3.12 26.19
C LYS A 534 2.26 2.33 26.27
N GLU A 535 1.64 2.28 27.45
CA GLU A 535 0.36 1.57 27.66
C GLU A 535 -0.81 2.19 26.88
N GLU A 536 -0.79 3.51 26.63
CA GLU A 536 -1.89 4.24 25.98
C GLU A 536 -1.72 4.42 24.46
N ARG A 537 -0.49 4.53 23.93
CA ARG A 537 -0.24 4.91 22.53
C ARG A 537 0.64 3.95 21.72
N VAL A 538 1.37 2.99 22.32
CA VAL A 538 2.34 2.16 21.57
C VAL A 538 1.74 0.83 21.11
N LEU A 539 1.74 0.62 19.80
CA LEU A 539 1.31 -0.61 19.15
C LEU A 539 2.44 -1.63 19.04
N ALA A 540 2.06 -2.88 18.81
CA ALA A 540 3.01 -3.97 18.58
C ALA A 540 3.87 -3.69 17.33
N GLY A 541 5.16 -4.01 17.42
CA GLY A 541 6.20 -3.57 16.47
C GLY A 541 6.85 -2.21 16.80
N GLY A 542 6.29 -1.43 17.74
CA GLY A 542 6.82 -0.11 18.10
C GLY A 542 6.28 1.04 17.25
N PHE A 543 5.23 0.78 16.46
CA PHE A 543 4.37 1.81 15.88
C PHE A 543 3.64 2.56 17.00
N VAL A 544 3.21 3.78 16.75
CA VAL A 544 2.59 4.67 17.75
C VAL A 544 1.30 5.26 17.19
N ILE A 545 0.29 5.40 18.05
CA ILE A 545 -0.92 6.17 17.76
C ILE A 545 -0.64 7.62 18.15
N GLU A 546 -0.53 8.50 17.16
CA GLU A 546 -0.31 9.93 17.34
C GLU A 546 -1.55 10.73 16.94
N GLU A 547 -1.75 11.85 17.64
CA GLU A 547 -2.82 12.81 17.38
C GLU A 547 -2.45 13.75 16.23
N VAL A 548 -3.41 14.10 15.39
CA VAL A 548 -3.28 15.07 14.29
C VAL A 548 -3.52 16.49 14.81
N VAL A 549 -2.66 17.44 14.44
CA VAL A 549 -2.54 18.74 15.13
C VAL A 549 -2.49 19.96 14.22
N GLU A 550 -2.39 19.73 12.92
CA GLU A 550 -2.55 20.73 11.85
C GLU A 550 -2.97 19.96 10.59
N VAL A 551 -4.08 20.34 9.96
CA VAL A 551 -4.47 19.83 8.63
C VAL A 551 -4.71 21.01 7.70
N LYS A 552 -4.04 21.02 6.55
CA LYS A 552 -4.14 22.12 5.57
C LYS A 552 -4.05 21.61 4.13
N GLY A 553 -4.93 22.11 3.27
CA GLY A 553 -4.70 22.07 1.84
C GLY A 553 -3.63 23.09 1.41
N VAL A 554 -2.66 22.71 0.60
CA VAL A 554 -1.61 23.56 0.02
C VAL A 554 -1.60 23.44 -1.51
N GLU A 555 -1.27 24.53 -2.20
CA GLU A 555 -1.05 24.54 -3.65
C GLU A 555 0.33 23.90 -3.94
N PRO A 556 0.42 22.76 -4.67
CA PRO A 556 1.67 22.03 -4.77
C PRO A 556 2.70 22.71 -5.69
N GLU A 557 3.90 22.99 -5.18
CA GLU A 557 4.99 23.64 -5.95
C GLU A 557 5.64 22.74 -7.03
N TYR A 558 5.09 21.54 -7.28
CA TYR A 558 5.70 20.44 -8.03
C TYR A 558 4.74 19.78 -9.03
N ASP A 559 5.26 19.09 -10.06
CA ASP A 559 4.49 18.67 -11.26
C ASP A 559 3.97 17.22 -11.26
N ARG A 560 4.25 16.41 -10.24
CA ARG A 560 3.61 15.09 -10.08
C ARG A 560 3.52 14.63 -8.63
N PHE A 561 2.49 13.86 -8.32
CA PHE A 561 2.46 12.94 -7.19
C PHE A 561 3.03 11.56 -7.61
N TYR A 562 3.21 10.64 -6.66
CA TYR A 562 3.74 9.29 -6.87
C TYR A 562 2.96 8.26 -6.02
N ASP A 563 3.05 6.96 -6.33
CA ASP A 563 2.59 5.88 -5.44
C ASP A 563 3.48 4.66 -5.54
N ILE A 564 3.43 3.77 -4.54
CA ILE A 564 4.25 2.58 -4.43
C ILE A 564 3.39 1.37 -4.07
N GLY A 565 3.08 0.55 -5.07
CA GLY A 565 2.60 -0.79 -4.74
C GLY A 565 3.74 -1.68 -4.29
N VAL A 566 3.49 -2.44 -3.23
CA VAL A 566 4.49 -3.26 -2.54
C VAL A 566 4.17 -4.75 -2.61
N CYS A 567 5.22 -5.57 -2.48
CA CYS A 567 5.14 -7.03 -2.49
C CYS A 567 4.40 -7.59 -1.27
N HIS A 568 4.58 -6.93 -0.13
CA HIS A 568 4.05 -7.34 1.15
C HIS A 568 2.55 -7.06 1.23
N GLY A 569 1.78 -8.09 1.57
CA GLY A 569 0.32 -8.13 1.52
C GLY A 569 -0.38 -7.25 2.55
N ALA A 570 0.38 -6.61 3.44
CA ALA A 570 -0.10 -5.41 4.10
C ALA A 570 -0.55 -4.32 3.10
N HIS A 571 0.07 -4.32 1.92
CA HIS A 571 0.00 -3.34 0.84
C HIS A 571 -0.08 -1.91 1.36
N ASN A 572 0.90 -1.66 2.23
CA ASN A 572 1.18 -0.42 2.88
C ASN A 572 2.69 -0.31 3.06
N PHE A 573 3.18 0.92 3.19
CA PHE A 573 4.58 1.27 3.37
C PHE A 573 4.65 2.50 4.27
N ILE A 574 5.84 2.90 4.71
CA ILE A 574 6.03 4.05 5.60
C ILE A 574 6.48 5.26 4.77
N ALA A 575 5.58 6.24 4.63
CA ALA A 575 5.76 7.50 3.93
C ALA A 575 5.74 8.67 4.91
N ASP A 576 6.89 9.31 5.15
CA ASP A 576 7.11 10.31 6.22
C ASP A 576 6.62 9.88 7.63
N GLY A 577 6.40 8.57 7.82
CA GLY A 577 5.85 7.96 9.03
C GLY A 577 4.51 7.22 8.87
N VAL A 578 3.77 7.34 7.75
CA VAL A 578 2.31 7.04 7.57
C VAL A 578 2.02 5.99 6.42
N VAL A 579 0.76 5.49 6.16
CA VAL A 579 0.39 4.10 5.64
C VAL A 579 -0.98 3.93 4.79
N VAL A 580 -1.16 3.10 3.66
CA VAL A 580 -2.18 3.20 2.45
C VAL A 580 -3.28 2.07 1.97
N HIS A 581 -4.21 2.24 0.91
CA HIS A 581 -5.43 1.39 0.39
C HIS A 581 -6.31 1.73 -0.98
N ASN A 582 -7.39 0.98 -1.57
CA ASN A 582 -8.27 1.18 -2.90
C ASN A 582 -9.79 0.50 -3.17
N CYS A 583 -10.56 0.48 -4.40
CA CYS A 583 -12.04 -0.05 -4.75
C CYS A 583 -12.72 -0.29 -6.30
N GLY A 584 -14.09 -0.49 -6.68
CA GLY A 584 -14.85 -0.97 -8.03
C GLY A 584 -16.37 -0.55 -8.60
N VAL A 585 -17.35 -1.30 -9.36
CA VAL A 585 -18.68 -0.85 -10.20
C VAL A 585 -20.16 -1.58 -10.35
N ARG A 586 -21.38 -0.96 -10.74
CA ARG A 586 -22.85 -1.42 -11.18
C ARG A 586 -23.86 -0.39 -11.93
N VAL A 587 -25.07 -0.77 -12.52
CA VAL A 587 -26.26 0.10 -13.00
C VAL A 587 -27.75 -0.37 -12.69
N MET A 588 -28.75 0.54 -12.60
CA MET A 588 -30.23 0.35 -12.48
C MET A 588 -31.09 1.28 -13.40
N LYS A 589 -32.38 0.98 -13.63
CA LYS A 589 -33.39 1.85 -14.30
C LYS A 589 -34.50 2.33 -13.36
N THR A 590 -35.31 3.30 -13.80
CA THR A 590 -36.58 3.70 -13.18
C THR A 590 -37.65 3.90 -14.26
N ASP A 591 -38.93 3.96 -13.89
CA ASP A 591 -40.03 4.33 -14.78
C ASP A 591 -40.32 5.85 -14.80
N LEU A 592 -39.50 6.66 -14.09
CA LEU A 592 -39.61 8.12 -14.02
C LEU A 592 -38.86 8.81 -15.17
N THR A 593 -39.26 10.05 -15.51
CA THR A 593 -38.59 10.90 -16.50
C THR A 593 -37.77 12.03 -15.86
N GLU A 594 -36.94 12.74 -16.64
CA GLU A 594 -36.24 13.94 -16.15
C GLU A 594 -37.26 14.96 -15.61
N ASP A 595 -38.40 15.20 -16.28
CA ASP A 595 -39.42 16.15 -15.80
C ASP A 595 -40.02 15.78 -14.42
N ASP A 596 -40.09 14.48 -14.08
CA ASP A 596 -40.56 14.01 -12.78
C ASP A 596 -39.50 14.18 -11.67
N VAL A 597 -38.23 13.88 -11.98
CA VAL A 597 -37.14 13.89 -11.00
C VAL A 597 -36.51 15.28 -10.83
N ARG A 598 -36.42 16.08 -11.89
CA ARG A 598 -35.82 17.44 -11.91
C ARG A 598 -36.28 18.34 -10.75
N PRO A 599 -37.58 18.40 -10.38
CA PRO A 599 -38.06 19.30 -9.33
C PRO A 599 -37.53 18.95 -7.94
N LYS A 600 -37.30 17.66 -7.64
CA LYS A 600 -36.83 17.16 -6.33
C LYS A 600 -35.39 16.66 -6.33
N LEU A 601 -34.68 16.73 -7.46
CA LEU A 601 -33.34 16.17 -7.66
C LEU A 601 -32.33 16.55 -6.56
N ARG A 602 -32.39 17.77 -6.00
CA ARG A 602 -31.53 18.18 -4.88
C ARG A 602 -31.85 17.42 -3.59
N GLU A 603 -33.13 17.27 -3.27
CA GLU A 603 -33.63 16.51 -2.10
C GLU A 603 -33.33 15.02 -2.24
N LEU A 604 -33.45 14.46 -3.45
CA LEU A 604 -33.03 13.10 -3.78
C LEU A 604 -31.53 12.88 -3.51
N LEU A 605 -30.65 13.73 -4.04
CA LEU A 605 -29.20 13.59 -3.85
C LEU A 605 -28.77 13.73 -2.38
N GLU A 606 -29.42 14.62 -1.62
CA GLU A 606 -29.18 14.75 -0.18
C GLU A 606 -29.67 13.53 0.61
N THR A 607 -30.79 12.94 0.20
CA THR A 607 -31.33 11.71 0.81
C THR A 607 -30.45 10.49 0.51
N ILE A 608 -30.02 10.33 -0.75
CA ILE A 608 -29.08 9.26 -1.15
C ILE A 608 -27.76 9.40 -0.40
N PHE A 609 -27.12 10.58 -0.40
CA PHE A 609 -25.84 10.80 0.30
C PHE A 609 -25.93 10.51 1.82
N ARG A 610 -27.10 10.72 2.41
CA ARG A 610 -27.38 10.42 3.83
C ARG A 610 -27.63 8.93 4.09
N ASN A 611 -28.21 8.22 3.14
CA ASN A 611 -28.60 6.81 3.26
C ASN A 611 -27.50 5.84 2.76
N VAL A 612 -26.65 6.28 1.82
CA VAL A 612 -25.53 5.55 1.21
C VAL A 612 -24.21 6.24 1.58
N PRO A 613 -23.44 5.73 2.56
CA PRO A 613 -22.22 6.37 3.00
C PRO A 613 -21.10 6.35 1.94
N ALA A 614 -20.49 7.51 1.74
CA ALA A 614 -19.37 7.77 0.85
C ALA A 614 -18.08 8.06 1.67
N GLY A 615 -16.90 8.13 1.03
CA GLY A 615 -15.59 8.32 1.69
C GLY A 615 -14.89 7.05 2.16
N LEU A 616 -13.56 7.10 2.34
CA LEU A 616 -12.80 6.14 3.16
C LEU A 616 -13.17 6.25 4.64
N GLY A 617 -12.83 5.21 5.42
CA GLY A 617 -13.24 5.08 6.83
C GLY A 617 -14.73 4.78 7.05
N SER A 618 -15.60 5.27 6.16
CA SER A 618 -17.06 5.27 6.25
C SER A 618 -17.66 3.89 6.54
N ARG A 619 -18.79 3.89 7.27
CA ARG A 619 -19.48 2.69 7.80
C ARG A 619 -20.99 2.91 7.80
N HIS A 620 -21.78 2.01 7.22
CA HIS A 620 -23.24 2.17 7.26
C HIS A 620 -23.82 1.86 8.64
N ARG A 621 -24.52 2.84 9.21
CA ARG A 621 -24.96 2.83 10.63
C ARG A 621 -25.87 1.67 11.02
N ARG A 622 -26.60 1.08 10.05
CA ARG A 622 -27.49 -0.08 10.26
C ARG A 622 -26.77 -1.43 10.15
N VAL A 623 -25.58 -1.50 9.54
CA VAL A 623 -24.87 -2.76 9.25
C VAL A 623 -23.83 -3.05 10.33
N ARG A 624 -23.93 -4.22 10.97
CA ARG A 624 -23.03 -4.68 12.03
C ARG A 624 -22.81 -6.18 11.98
N LEU A 625 -22.16 -6.65 10.91
CA LEU A 625 -21.88 -8.07 10.75
C LEU A 625 -20.86 -8.60 11.76
N SER A 626 -21.06 -9.83 12.21
CA SER A 626 -20.01 -10.66 12.80
C SER A 626 -19.07 -11.20 11.71
N THR A 627 -17.99 -11.84 12.13
CA THR A 627 -17.09 -12.57 11.23
C THR A 627 -17.77 -13.80 10.59
N GLN A 628 -18.87 -14.33 11.16
CA GLN A 628 -19.60 -15.45 10.54
C GLN A 628 -20.54 -14.97 9.43
N GLU A 629 -21.29 -13.87 9.62
CA GLU A 629 -22.12 -13.30 8.54
C GLU A 629 -21.23 -12.80 7.38
N LEU A 630 -20.08 -12.17 7.66
CA LEU A 630 -19.12 -11.82 6.61
C LEU A 630 -18.60 -13.03 5.83
N ARG A 631 -18.55 -14.22 6.44
CA ARG A 631 -18.23 -15.47 5.74
C ARG A 631 -19.38 -15.98 4.87
N GLN A 632 -20.63 -15.67 5.19
CA GLN A 632 -21.75 -15.92 4.28
C GLN A 632 -21.73 -14.92 3.11
N VAL A 633 -21.46 -13.64 3.36
CA VAL A 633 -21.17 -12.63 2.31
C VAL A 633 -20.09 -13.14 1.34
N MET A 634 -18.98 -13.67 1.86
CA MET A 634 -17.90 -14.22 1.04
C MET A 634 -18.31 -15.42 0.17
N LEU A 635 -19.27 -16.24 0.61
CA LEU A 635 -19.71 -17.43 -0.13
C LEU A 635 -20.84 -17.15 -1.13
N TYR A 636 -21.78 -16.27 -0.76
CA TYR A 636 -23.06 -16.11 -1.49
C TYR A 636 -23.28 -14.72 -2.08
N GLY A 637 -22.47 -13.72 -1.69
CA GLY A 637 -22.44 -12.40 -2.31
C GLY A 637 -23.79 -11.67 -2.28
N ALA A 638 -24.31 -11.32 -3.46
CA ALA A 638 -25.59 -10.63 -3.57
C ALA A 638 -26.78 -11.50 -3.10
N GLU A 639 -26.70 -12.82 -3.22
CA GLU A 639 -27.77 -13.74 -2.80
C GLU A 639 -27.97 -13.66 -1.28
N TRP A 640 -26.89 -13.67 -0.48
CA TRP A 640 -26.98 -13.41 0.98
C TRP A 640 -27.55 -12.02 1.29
N ALA A 641 -27.23 -11.00 0.48
CA ALA A 641 -27.76 -9.66 0.71
C ALA A 641 -29.28 -9.62 0.49
N VAL A 642 -29.81 -10.31 -0.52
CA VAL A 642 -31.25 -10.47 -0.73
C VAL A 642 -31.90 -11.32 0.37
N GLU A 643 -31.29 -12.43 0.79
CA GLU A 643 -31.77 -13.26 1.91
C GLU A 643 -31.93 -12.48 3.24
N GLU A 644 -31.04 -11.52 3.51
CA GLU A 644 -31.12 -10.61 4.67
C GLU A 644 -32.01 -9.36 4.42
N GLY A 645 -32.72 -9.31 3.28
CA GLY A 645 -33.73 -8.30 2.94
C GLY A 645 -33.23 -7.09 2.14
N PHE A 646 -31.99 -7.08 1.64
CA PHE A 646 -31.42 -5.99 0.85
C PHE A 646 -31.68 -6.15 -0.65
N GLY A 647 -32.94 -5.95 -1.07
CA GLY A 647 -33.33 -5.89 -2.48
C GLY A 647 -34.47 -6.85 -2.82
N PHE A 648 -34.46 -7.38 -4.03
CA PHE A 648 -35.47 -8.31 -4.55
C PHE A 648 -34.82 -9.57 -5.13
N ASP A 649 -35.53 -10.70 -5.15
CA ASP A 649 -35.02 -11.97 -5.69
C ASP A 649 -34.66 -11.84 -7.18
N GLU A 650 -35.46 -11.05 -7.91
CA GLU A 650 -35.30 -10.71 -9.32
C GLU A 650 -33.98 -9.98 -9.62
N ASP A 651 -33.41 -9.23 -8.66
CA ASP A 651 -32.12 -8.54 -8.86
C ASP A 651 -31.00 -9.54 -9.24
N LEU A 652 -31.07 -10.77 -8.73
CA LEU A 652 -30.06 -11.81 -8.96
C LEU A 652 -30.05 -12.33 -10.41
N ASP A 653 -31.15 -12.18 -11.16
CA ASP A 653 -31.20 -12.48 -12.60
C ASP A 653 -30.55 -11.37 -13.45
N HIS A 654 -30.25 -10.21 -12.84
CA HIS A 654 -29.64 -9.04 -13.48
C HIS A 654 -28.23 -8.72 -12.95
N ILE A 655 -27.54 -9.69 -12.33
CA ILE A 655 -26.15 -9.51 -11.85
C ILE A 655 -25.24 -10.55 -12.52
N GLU A 656 -24.05 -10.14 -12.98
CA GLU A 656 -23.02 -11.06 -13.48
C GLU A 656 -22.79 -12.21 -12.49
N SER A 657 -22.80 -13.45 -12.99
CA SER A 657 -22.62 -14.66 -12.18
C SER A 657 -23.65 -14.79 -11.03
N ARG A 658 -24.87 -14.24 -11.21
CA ARG A 658 -25.93 -14.05 -10.18
C ARG A 658 -25.51 -13.23 -8.95
N GLY A 659 -24.33 -12.60 -9.01
CA GLY A 659 -23.66 -12.05 -7.83
C GLY A 659 -23.20 -13.08 -6.80
N ASN A 660 -23.19 -14.38 -7.18
CA ASN A 660 -22.76 -15.51 -6.36
C ASN A 660 -21.76 -16.40 -7.13
N MET A 661 -20.47 -16.20 -6.85
CA MET A 661 -19.38 -16.97 -7.42
C MET A 661 -19.34 -18.45 -6.95
N THR A 662 -20.05 -18.86 -5.91
CA THR A 662 -20.25 -20.29 -5.60
C THR A 662 -21.10 -20.93 -6.69
N HIS A 663 -22.32 -20.42 -6.89
CA HIS A 663 -23.26 -20.92 -7.88
C HIS A 663 -22.64 -20.92 -9.29
N ALA A 664 -21.92 -19.85 -9.65
CA ALA A 664 -21.27 -19.74 -10.95
C ALA A 664 -20.21 -20.82 -11.19
N TYR A 665 -19.29 -21.05 -10.24
CA TYR A 665 -18.23 -22.07 -10.39
C TYR A 665 -18.78 -23.51 -10.27
N GLU A 666 -19.84 -23.75 -9.49
CA GLU A 666 -20.57 -25.02 -9.49
C GLU A 666 -21.25 -25.29 -10.85
N THR A 667 -21.86 -24.26 -11.45
CA THR A 667 -22.59 -24.36 -12.73
C THR A 667 -21.67 -24.73 -13.90
N ILE A 668 -20.43 -24.23 -13.92
CA ILE A 668 -19.43 -24.60 -14.94
C ILE A 668 -18.60 -25.86 -14.59
N GLY A 669 -18.80 -26.46 -13.42
CA GLY A 669 -18.06 -27.66 -12.98
C GLY A 669 -16.60 -27.42 -12.60
N TRP A 670 -16.32 -26.24 -12.02
CA TRP A 670 -15.00 -25.82 -11.52
C TRP A 670 -15.05 -25.42 -10.04
N GLU A 671 -15.90 -26.07 -9.23
CA GLU A 671 -16.21 -25.68 -7.85
C GLU A 671 -14.99 -25.64 -6.92
N GLU A 672 -13.88 -26.31 -7.24
CA GLU A 672 -12.62 -26.19 -6.49
C GLU A 672 -11.95 -24.81 -6.62
N TYR A 673 -12.28 -24.02 -7.64
CA TYR A 673 -11.85 -22.62 -7.82
C TYR A 673 -12.89 -21.60 -7.31
N GLY A 674 -14.12 -22.02 -6.99
CA GLY A 674 -15.15 -21.18 -6.36
C GLY A 674 -14.73 -20.63 -4.99
N PRO A 675 -15.48 -19.68 -4.41
CA PRO A 675 -15.12 -19.02 -3.16
C PRO A 675 -15.08 -19.99 -1.96
N ARG A 676 -14.35 -19.61 -0.90
CA ARG A 676 -14.22 -20.36 0.36
C ARG A 676 -14.19 -19.39 1.55
N ASP A 677 -14.58 -19.85 2.74
CA ASP A 677 -14.68 -19.00 3.95
C ASP A 677 -13.38 -18.93 4.78
N ASP A 678 -12.41 -19.80 4.48
CA ASP A 678 -11.14 -19.96 5.21
C ASP A 678 -9.90 -19.43 4.47
N VAL A 679 -10.06 -18.95 3.23
CA VAL A 679 -8.95 -18.45 2.39
C VAL A 679 -8.61 -16.98 2.59
N ALA A 680 -9.57 -16.17 3.07
CA ALA A 680 -9.32 -14.76 3.38
C ALA A 680 -8.46 -14.60 4.65
N SER A 681 -7.52 -13.66 4.62
CA SER A 681 -6.70 -13.31 5.78
C SER A 681 -7.53 -12.69 6.90
N LYS A 682 -6.97 -12.69 8.12
CA LYS A 682 -7.60 -12.03 9.27
C LYS A 682 -7.75 -10.52 9.01
N ARG A 683 -6.75 -9.86 8.42
CA ARG A 683 -6.85 -8.51 7.86
C ARG A 683 -8.00 -8.36 6.86
N ALA A 684 -8.17 -9.24 5.89
CA ALA A 684 -9.24 -9.09 4.89
C ALA A 684 -10.61 -9.06 5.57
N ILE A 685 -10.85 -10.01 6.47
CA ILE A 685 -12.03 -10.06 7.35
C ILE A 685 -12.19 -8.75 8.15
N GLU A 686 -11.16 -8.31 8.87
CA GLU A 686 -11.25 -7.16 9.78
C GLU A 686 -11.40 -5.82 9.05
N ARG A 687 -10.83 -5.68 7.85
CA ARG A 687 -10.90 -4.48 7.01
C ARG A 687 -12.19 -4.41 6.19
N GLY A 688 -12.74 -5.55 5.77
CA GLY A 688 -14.03 -5.63 5.07
C GLY A 688 -15.23 -5.42 5.99
N ARG A 689 -15.27 -6.10 7.14
CA ARG A 689 -16.45 -6.16 8.03
C ARG A 689 -17.13 -4.81 8.36
N PRO A 690 -16.42 -3.68 8.60
CA PRO A 690 -17.06 -2.40 8.89
C PRO A 690 -17.44 -1.58 7.64
N GLN A 691 -16.96 -1.94 6.45
CA GLN A 691 -17.10 -1.16 5.21
C GLN A 691 -18.17 -1.70 4.25
N LEU A 692 -18.86 -2.79 4.60
CA LEU A 692 -19.92 -3.35 3.74
C LEU A 692 -21.14 -2.42 3.75
N GLY A 693 -21.63 -2.09 2.56
CA GLY A 693 -22.64 -1.08 2.35
C GLY A 693 -22.06 0.34 2.30
N THR A 694 -20.96 0.56 1.56
CA THR A 694 -20.38 1.90 1.36
C THR A 694 -19.89 2.08 -0.07
N LEU A 695 -20.03 3.29 -0.61
CA LEU A 695 -19.44 3.64 -1.91
C LEU A 695 -17.91 3.66 -1.81
N GLY A 696 -17.37 4.31 -0.78
CA GLY A 696 -15.97 4.71 -0.80
C GLY A 696 -15.73 5.90 -1.72
N SER A 697 -14.51 5.95 -2.28
CA SER A 697 -13.91 7.18 -2.76
C SER A 697 -13.00 7.03 -3.98
N GLY A 698 -12.60 8.16 -4.58
CA GLY A 698 -11.84 8.19 -5.83
C GLY A 698 -12.78 8.16 -7.03
N ASN A 699 -12.70 7.14 -7.89
CA ASN A 699 -13.62 7.04 -9.04
C ASN A 699 -15.03 6.56 -8.68
N HIS A 700 -15.28 6.13 -7.44
CA HIS A 700 -16.61 5.70 -6.97
C HIS A 700 -17.63 6.83 -6.94
N PHE A 701 -18.90 6.47 -7.17
CA PHE A 701 -20.03 7.39 -7.23
C PHE A 701 -21.37 6.62 -7.21
N LEU A 702 -22.46 7.36 -7.01
CA LEU A 702 -23.80 6.97 -7.40
C LEU A 702 -24.40 8.12 -8.21
N GLU A 703 -24.70 7.90 -9.48
CA GLU A 703 -25.22 8.92 -10.40
C GLU A 703 -26.67 8.65 -10.77
N VAL A 704 -27.48 9.71 -10.72
CA VAL A 704 -28.80 9.77 -11.33
C VAL A 704 -28.60 10.33 -12.75
N GLN A 705 -28.89 9.50 -13.75
CA GLN A 705 -28.63 9.76 -15.17
C GLN A 705 -29.94 9.74 -15.97
N VAL A 706 -29.93 10.31 -17.17
CA VAL A 706 -31.08 10.41 -18.09
C VAL A 706 -30.67 9.83 -19.44
N VAL A 707 -31.52 8.98 -20.02
CA VAL A 707 -31.34 8.48 -21.40
C VAL A 707 -31.44 9.65 -22.38
N ASP A 708 -30.35 10.03 -23.03
CA ASP A 708 -30.31 11.20 -23.94
C ASP A 708 -30.17 10.85 -25.43
N GLU A 709 -29.75 9.62 -25.78
CA GLU A 709 -29.78 9.10 -27.15
C GLU A 709 -30.00 7.57 -27.14
N ILE A 710 -30.93 7.07 -27.97
CA ILE A 710 -31.19 5.62 -28.14
C ILE A 710 -30.68 5.15 -29.52
N TYR A 711 -29.65 4.29 -29.51
CA TYR A 711 -29.03 3.74 -30.73
C TYR A 711 -29.71 2.44 -31.19
N ASP A 712 -29.98 1.52 -30.28
CA ASP A 712 -30.77 0.30 -30.54
C ASP A 712 -32.07 0.34 -29.72
N LYS A 713 -33.17 0.62 -30.42
CA LYS A 713 -34.50 0.71 -29.81
C LYS A 713 -35.06 -0.65 -29.38
N GLU A 714 -34.72 -1.74 -30.05
CA GLU A 714 -35.20 -3.08 -29.66
C GLU A 714 -34.46 -3.56 -28.41
N ALA A 715 -33.15 -3.30 -28.33
CA ALA A 715 -32.39 -3.60 -27.13
C ALA A 715 -32.79 -2.71 -25.94
N ALA A 716 -32.98 -1.40 -26.16
CA ALA A 716 -33.46 -0.49 -25.12
C ALA A 716 -34.84 -0.90 -24.57
N GLU A 717 -35.82 -1.18 -25.45
CA GLU A 717 -37.18 -1.58 -25.04
C GLU A 717 -37.18 -2.86 -24.19
N LYS A 718 -36.34 -3.85 -24.55
CA LYS A 718 -36.15 -5.08 -23.75
C LYS A 718 -35.49 -4.82 -22.40
N MET A 719 -34.54 -3.88 -22.33
CA MET A 719 -33.89 -3.43 -21.08
C MET A 719 -34.78 -2.54 -20.19
N GLY A 720 -36.07 -2.37 -20.54
CA GLY A 720 -37.01 -1.52 -19.81
C GLY A 720 -36.85 -0.01 -20.10
N ILE A 721 -36.02 0.36 -21.06
CA ILE A 721 -35.81 1.75 -21.51
C ILE A 721 -36.72 2.03 -22.71
N ARG A 722 -37.75 2.85 -22.50
CA ARG A 722 -38.87 3.02 -23.44
C ARG A 722 -38.72 4.25 -24.34
N GLU A 723 -38.17 5.33 -23.80
CA GLU A 723 -38.00 6.62 -24.48
C GLU A 723 -36.82 7.45 -23.92
N GLU A 724 -36.37 8.41 -24.74
CA GLU A 724 -35.41 9.44 -24.33
C GLU A 724 -36.04 10.34 -23.26
N GLY A 725 -35.28 10.69 -22.22
CA GLY A 725 -35.76 11.38 -21.04
C GLY A 725 -36.03 10.49 -19.82
N GLN A 726 -36.02 9.15 -19.96
CA GLN A 726 -36.17 8.22 -18.85
C GLN A 726 -34.97 8.26 -17.88
N VAL A 727 -35.20 8.15 -16.57
CA VAL A 727 -34.17 8.21 -15.52
C VAL A 727 -33.61 6.83 -15.20
N THR A 728 -32.29 6.76 -15.07
CA THR A 728 -31.48 5.59 -14.70
C THR A 728 -30.53 5.94 -13.56
N ILE A 729 -29.93 4.93 -12.91
CA ILE A 729 -29.06 5.13 -11.75
C ILE A 729 -27.82 4.25 -11.84
N MET A 730 -26.62 4.84 -11.93
CA MET A 730 -25.34 4.11 -11.95
C MET A 730 -24.71 4.09 -10.55
N VAL A 731 -24.11 2.96 -10.13
CA VAL A 731 -23.53 2.76 -8.79
C VAL A 731 -22.09 2.24 -8.93
N HIS A 732 -21.10 3.14 -8.97
CA HIS A 732 -19.69 2.78 -9.05
C HIS A 732 -19.15 2.45 -7.64
N THR A 733 -19.22 1.18 -7.18
CA THR A 733 -18.39 0.69 -6.04
C THR A 733 -18.03 -0.81 -6.07
N GLY A 734 -16.98 -1.23 -5.35
CA GLY A 734 -16.41 -2.57 -5.40
C GLY A 734 -16.14 -3.20 -4.03
N SER A 735 -15.02 -3.92 -3.93
CA SER A 735 -14.72 -4.83 -2.82
C SER A 735 -14.17 -4.17 -1.54
N ARG A 736 -14.10 -2.82 -1.50
CA ARG A 736 -13.64 -2.00 -0.37
C ARG A 736 -12.32 -2.54 0.24
N GLY A 737 -12.16 -2.43 1.55
CA GLY A 737 -11.03 -2.96 2.33
C GLY A 737 -10.73 -4.45 2.16
N PHE A 738 -11.68 -5.25 1.68
CA PHE A 738 -11.58 -6.70 1.63
C PHE A 738 -10.80 -7.19 0.41
N GLY A 739 -11.22 -6.85 -0.81
CA GLY A 739 -10.68 -7.46 -2.03
C GLY A 739 -9.27 -7.00 -2.39
N HIS A 740 -8.97 -5.74 -2.08
CA HIS A 740 -7.59 -5.23 -2.10
C HIS A 740 -6.68 -6.10 -1.23
N GLN A 741 -7.06 -6.33 0.03
CA GLN A 741 -6.30 -7.12 0.99
C GLN A 741 -6.06 -8.55 0.51
N VAL A 742 -7.05 -9.16 -0.15
CA VAL A 742 -6.91 -10.45 -0.84
C VAL A 742 -5.86 -10.38 -1.96
N CYS A 743 -5.93 -9.40 -2.86
CA CYS A 743 -4.93 -9.24 -3.92
C CYS A 743 -3.52 -9.07 -3.34
N SER A 744 -3.41 -8.25 -2.30
CA SER A 744 -2.18 -7.99 -1.55
C SER A 744 -1.58 -9.27 -0.97
N ASP A 745 -2.39 -10.06 -0.28
CA ASP A 745 -1.93 -11.29 0.38
C ASP A 745 -1.53 -12.38 -0.62
N HIS A 746 -2.20 -12.49 -1.77
CA HIS A 746 -1.81 -13.44 -2.80
C HIS A 746 -0.61 -13.00 -3.63
N LEU A 747 -0.31 -11.70 -3.74
CA LEU A 747 0.91 -11.24 -4.39
C LEU A 747 2.18 -11.56 -3.60
N ARG A 748 2.15 -11.54 -2.25
CA ARG A 748 3.23 -12.13 -1.41
C ARG A 748 3.54 -13.57 -1.82
N ILE A 749 2.48 -14.35 -2.03
CA ILE A 749 2.56 -15.80 -2.26
C ILE A 749 3.13 -16.06 -3.66
N MET A 750 2.57 -15.39 -4.68
CA MET A 750 2.90 -15.66 -6.07
C MET A 750 4.29 -15.18 -6.48
N GLU A 751 4.83 -14.13 -5.87
CA GLU A 751 6.24 -13.76 -6.08
C GLU A 751 7.20 -14.82 -5.57
N ARG A 752 6.89 -15.43 -4.41
CA ARG A 752 7.71 -16.49 -3.82
C ARG A 752 7.67 -17.76 -4.68
N SER A 753 6.53 -18.07 -5.32
CA SER A 753 6.39 -19.18 -6.28
C SER A 753 6.77 -18.85 -7.73
N MET A 754 7.04 -17.59 -8.08
CA MET A 754 7.29 -17.18 -9.48
C MET A 754 8.44 -17.95 -10.13
N ARG A 755 9.50 -18.25 -9.36
CA ARG A 755 10.63 -19.07 -9.83
C ARG A 755 10.24 -20.50 -10.19
N ASP A 756 9.19 -21.04 -9.59
CA ASP A 756 8.69 -22.38 -9.91
C ASP A 756 7.75 -22.37 -11.12
N VAL A 757 7.10 -21.25 -11.43
CA VAL A 757 6.45 -21.00 -12.74
C VAL A 757 7.50 -20.94 -13.85
N GLU A 758 8.57 -20.16 -13.66
CA GLU A 758 9.71 -20.09 -14.60
C GLU A 758 10.30 -21.48 -14.88
N ARG A 759 10.51 -22.30 -13.83
CA ARG A 759 10.99 -23.69 -13.94
C ARG A 759 10.00 -24.63 -14.60
N ARG A 760 8.71 -24.57 -14.27
CA ARG A 760 7.66 -25.46 -14.82
C ARG A 760 7.49 -25.28 -16.32
N PHE A 761 7.60 -24.04 -16.82
CA PHE A 761 7.37 -23.71 -18.22
C PHE A 761 8.64 -23.39 -19.03
N GLY A 762 9.83 -23.40 -18.41
CA GLY A 762 11.10 -23.09 -19.08
C GLY A 762 11.20 -21.64 -19.59
N VAL A 763 10.49 -20.71 -18.95
CA VAL A 763 10.47 -19.28 -19.31
C VAL A 763 11.24 -18.43 -18.29
N ARG A 764 11.44 -17.15 -18.63
CA ARG A 764 11.71 -16.10 -17.66
C ARG A 764 10.55 -15.10 -17.69
N ILE A 765 10.02 -14.70 -16.54
CA ILE A 765 8.98 -13.67 -16.49
C ILE A 765 9.66 -12.31 -16.76
N PRO A 766 9.18 -11.50 -17.73
CA PRO A 766 9.91 -10.32 -18.19
C PRO A 766 9.86 -9.14 -17.22
N ASP A 767 8.97 -9.20 -16.23
CA ASP A 767 8.68 -8.14 -15.28
C ASP A 767 8.20 -8.76 -13.96
N ARG A 768 8.79 -8.34 -12.84
CA ARG A 768 8.40 -8.75 -11.48
C ARG A 768 6.92 -8.47 -11.20
N GLN A 769 6.36 -7.47 -11.88
CA GLN A 769 4.97 -7.09 -11.71
C GLN A 769 3.98 -8.20 -12.10
N LEU A 770 4.37 -9.05 -13.05
CA LEU A 770 3.61 -10.21 -13.54
C LEU A 770 3.77 -11.47 -12.66
N ALA A 771 4.06 -11.30 -11.38
CA ALA A 771 4.04 -12.36 -10.39
C ALA A 771 2.75 -13.19 -10.47
N CYS A 772 2.91 -14.50 -10.60
CA CYS A 772 1.83 -15.42 -10.94
C CYS A 772 2.04 -16.81 -10.34
N ALA A 773 0.97 -17.59 -10.30
CA ALA A 773 0.99 -19.02 -10.04
C ALA A 773 0.64 -19.78 -11.32
N ALA A 774 1.22 -20.96 -11.52
CA ALA A 774 0.84 -21.87 -12.59
C ALA A 774 -0.51 -22.51 -12.28
N MET A 775 -1.35 -22.76 -13.29
CA MET A 775 -2.65 -23.39 -13.03
C MET A 775 -2.52 -24.82 -12.48
N GLY A 776 -3.54 -25.22 -11.72
CA GLY A 776 -3.56 -26.48 -10.98
C GLY A 776 -2.82 -26.51 -9.64
N THR A 777 -2.02 -25.49 -9.27
CA THR A 777 -1.33 -25.46 -7.96
C THR A 777 -2.20 -24.87 -6.85
N ASP A 778 -1.84 -25.14 -5.59
CA ASP A 778 -2.55 -24.66 -4.41
C ASP A 778 -2.51 -23.11 -4.30
N GLU A 779 -1.46 -22.46 -4.76
CA GLU A 779 -1.36 -21.00 -4.80
C GLU A 779 -2.36 -20.38 -5.78
N ALA A 780 -2.52 -20.99 -6.96
CA ALA A 780 -3.51 -20.59 -7.95
C ALA A 780 -4.93 -20.83 -7.44
N LYS A 781 -5.22 -22.02 -6.91
CA LYS A 781 -6.53 -22.39 -6.35
C LYS A 781 -6.95 -21.45 -5.22
N ARG A 782 -6.10 -21.28 -4.20
CA ARG A 782 -6.40 -20.39 -3.05
C ARG A 782 -6.58 -18.94 -3.47
N TYR A 783 -5.85 -18.45 -4.47
CA TYR A 783 -6.09 -17.11 -5.01
C TYR A 783 -7.46 -16.98 -5.68
N PHE A 784 -7.83 -17.92 -6.56
CA PHE A 784 -9.15 -17.95 -7.15
C PHE A 784 -10.25 -17.99 -6.08
N ASN A 785 -10.11 -18.86 -5.06
CA ASN A 785 -11.06 -18.93 -3.96
C ASN A 785 -11.21 -17.57 -3.24
N ALA A 786 -10.10 -16.88 -2.95
CA ALA A 786 -10.12 -15.61 -2.24
C ALA A 786 -10.61 -14.44 -3.11
N MET A 787 -10.22 -14.41 -4.39
CA MET A 787 -10.67 -13.43 -5.39
C MET A 787 -12.18 -13.56 -5.65
N ASN A 788 -12.69 -14.78 -5.78
CA ASN A 788 -14.13 -15.04 -5.91
C ASN A 788 -14.89 -14.61 -4.64
N ALA A 789 -14.32 -14.81 -3.44
CA ALA A 789 -14.88 -14.28 -2.20
C ALA A 789 -14.88 -12.73 -2.14
N ALA A 790 -13.89 -12.09 -2.75
CA ALA A 790 -13.83 -10.63 -2.87
C ALA A 790 -14.82 -10.07 -3.91
N ALA A 791 -15.07 -10.79 -5.01
CA ALA A 791 -16.11 -10.46 -5.97
C ALA A 791 -17.51 -10.58 -5.32
N ASN A 792 -17.77 -11.67 -4.59
CA ASN A 792 -18.99 -11.83 -3.79
C ASN A 792 -19.21 -10.66 -2.81
N TYR A 793 -18.18 -10.28 -2.05
CA TYR A 793 -18.25 -9.10 -1.19
C TYR A 793 -18.61 -7.82 -1.98
N ALA A 794 -18.05 -7.62 -3.18
CA ALA A 794 -18.37 -6.46 -4.02
C ALA A 794 -19.83 -6.48 -4.52
N PHE A 795 -20.33 -7.64 -4.96
CA PHE A 795 -21.73 -7.81 -5.36
C PHE A 795 -22.68 -7.53 -4.18
N ALA A 796 -22.39 -8.06 -2.99
CA ALA A 796 -23.14 -7.76 -1.76
C ALA A 796 -23.12 -6.25 -1.43
N ASN A 797 -21.95 -5.60 -1.50
CA ASN A 797 -21.79 -4.17 -1.24
C ASN A 797 -22.72 -3.34 -2.13
N ARG A 798 -22.76 -3.65 -3.43
CA ARG A 798 -23.59 -2.95 -4.41
C ARG A 798 -25.07 -3.28 -4.28
N GLN A 799 -25.41 -4.52 -3.95
CA GLN A 799 -26.78 -4.96 -3.71
C GLN A 799 -27.42 -4.20 -2.53
N MET A 800 -26.68 -4.05 -1.44
CA MET A 800 -27.11 -3.26 -0.28
C MET A 800 -27.26 -1.76 -0.61
N ILE A 801 -26.39 -1.22 -1.48
CA ILE A 801 -26.50 0.17 -1.95
C ILE A 801 -27.72 0.35 -2.86
N SER A 802 -27.98 -0.56 -3.80
CA SER A 802 -29.23 -0.56 -4.60
C SER A 802 -30.48 -0.51 -3.71
N HIS A 803 -30.51 -1.27 -2.63
CA HIS A 803 -31.63 -1.25 -1.68
C HIS A 803 -31.79 0.10 -0.96
N TRP A 804 -30.72 0.75 -0.47
CA TRP A 804 -30.85 2.08 0.14
C TRP A 804 -31.06 3.22 -0.87
N THR A 805 -30.66 3.02 -2.13
CA THR A 805 -31.07 3.90 -3.24
C THR A 805 -32.57 3.83 -3.44
N ARG A 806 -33.17 2.63 -3.46
CA ARG A 806 -34.63 2.44 -3.51
C ARG A 806 -35.34 3.12 -2.33
N GLU A 807 -34.87 2.92 -1.10
CA GLU A 807 -35.40 3.66 0.07
C GLU A 807 -35.33 5.19 -0.13
N SER A 808 -34.25 5.70 -0.71
CA SER A 808 -34.05 7.14 -0.92
C SER A 808 -34.97 7.73 -1.99
N PHE A 809 -35.32 6.96 -3.03
CA PHE A 809 -36.36 7.34 -3.98
C PHE A 809 -37.75 7.31 -3.32
N VAL A 810 -38.09 6.26 -2.56
CA VAL A 810 -39.38 6.15 -1.85
C VAL A 810 -39.58 7.29 -0.85
N GLU A 811 -38.54 7.69 -0.12
CA GLU A 811 -38.61 8.81 0.83
C GLU A 811 -38.92 10.17 0.17
N VAL A 812 -38.51 10.37 -1.09
CA VAL A 812 -38.64 11.65 -1.81
C VAL A 812 -39.82 11.68 -2.79
N PHE A 813 -40.21 10.52 -3.34
CA PHE A 813 -41.23 10.40 -4.39
C PHE A 813 -42.45 9.56 -3.99
N GLY A 814 -42.43 8.83 -2.87
CA GLY A 814 -43.45 7.84 -2.54
C GLY A 814 -44.87 8.40 -2.30
N ASP A 815 -44.99 9.65 -1.86
CA ASP A 815 -46.28 10.37 -1.76
C ASP A 815 -46.95 10.60 -3.14
N GLU A 816 -46.20 10.54 -4.23
CA GLU A 816 -46.64 10.80 -5.61
C GLU A 816 -46.65 9.53 -6.49
N TYR A 817 -45.66 8.65 -6.33
CA TYR A 817 -45.43 7.51 -7.21
C TYR A 817 -45.50 6.12 -6.55
N GLY A 818 -45.61 6.02 -5.22
CA GLY A 818 -45.71 4.72 -4.51
C GLY A 818 -44.36 4.15 -4.06
N ASP A 819 -44.28 2.83 -3.95
CA ASP A 819 -43.05 2.14 -3.52
C ASP A 819 -42.04 2.00 -4.68
N ALA A 820 -40.86 1.42 -4.41
CA ALA A 820 -39.80 1.25 -5.41
C ALA A 820 -40.20 0.36 -6.60
N ASP A 821 -41.22 -0.50 -6.43
CA ASP A 821 -41.83 -1.32 -7.48
C ASP A 821 -42.78 -0.50 -8.37
N ASP A 822 -43.61 0.36 -7.78
CA ASP A 822 -44.48 1.30 -8.53
C ASP A 822 -43.66 2.30 -9.37
N MET A 823 -42.46 2.69 -8.89
CA MET A 823 -41.47 3.48 -9.63
C MET A 823 -40.57 2.66 -10.57
N GLY A 824 -40.74 1.34 -10.64
CA GLY A 824 -40.00 0.44 -11.52
C GLY A 824 -38.48 0.46 -11.32
N ILE A 825 -37.99 0.56 -10.07
CA ILE A 825 -36.57 0.75 -9.76
C ILE A 825 -35.81 -0.60 -9.81
N GLU A 826 -35.62 -1.12 -11.02
CA GLU A 826 -35.05 -2.43 -11.32
C GLU A 826 -33.54 -2.36 -11.67
N VAL A 827 -32.78 -3.43 -11.41
CA VAL A 827 -31.40 -3.54 -11.89
C VAL A 827 -31.43 -3.85 -13.39
N ILE A 828 -30.77 -3.04 -14.23
CA ILE A 828 -30.56 -3.43 -15.64
C ILE A 828 -29.49 -4.51 -15.69
N TYR A 829 -28.32 -4.18 -15.11
CA TYR A 829 -27.19 -5.10 -15.00
C TYR A 829 -26.18 -4.68 -13.90
N ASP A 830 -25.38 -5.62 -13.44
CA ASP A 830 -24.19 -5.42 -12.58
C ASP A 830 -23.04 -6.25 -13.16
N ILE A 831 -21.85 -5.66 -13.30
CA ILE A 831 -20.72 -6.27 -14.02
C ILE A 831 -19.37 -5.91 -13.37
N ALA A 832 -18.42 -6.84 -13.39
CA ALA A 832 -17.08 -6.66 -12.84
C ALA A 832 -16.05 -6.29 -13.93
N HIS A 833 -15.12 -5.39 -13.57
CA HIS A 833 -14.06 -4.90 -14.47
C HIS A 833 -12.60 -5.19 -14.04
N ASN A 834 -12.42 -5.73 -12.82
CA ASN A 834 -11.14 -6.12 -12.22
C ASN A 834 -11.32 -7.56 -11.71
N MET A 835 -11.13 -8.56 -12.58
CA MET A 835 -11.47 -9.96 -12.29
C MET A 835 -10.70 -10.95 -13.17
N ALA A 836 -10.48 -12.16 -12.67
CA ALA A 836 -10.18 -13.32 -13.51
C ALA A 836 -11.34 -14.33 -13.48
N LYS A 837 -11.75 -14.85 -14.64
CA LYS A 837 -12.82 -15.85 -14.76
C LYS A 837 -12.30 -17.10 -15.47
N ILE A 838 -12.74 -18.29 -15.06
CA ILE A 838 -12.58 -19.51 -15.86
C ILE A 838 -13.75 -19.57 -16.85
N GLU A 839 -13.44 -19.50 -18.14
CA GLU A 839 -14.42 -19.37 -19.22
C GLU A 839 -14.07 -20.28 -20.40
N LYS A 840 -15.03 -20.54 -21.29
CA LYS A 840 -14.91 -21.51 -22.37
C LYS A 840 -15.06 -20.87 -23.75
N HIS A 841 -13.92 -20.62 -24.38
CA HIS A 841 -13.79 -19.84 -25.61
C HIS A 841 -13.32 -20.71 -26.80
N PRO A 842 -13.67 -20.33 -28.03
CA PRO A 842 -13.14 -20.97 -29.24
C PRO A 842 -11.69 -20.53 -29.49
N VAL A 843 -10.78 -21.50 -29.62
CA VAL A 843 -9.36 -21.29 -29.93
C VAL A 843 -8.99 -22.19 -31.10
N ASP A 844 -8.57 -21.60 -32.23
CA ASP A 844 -8.26 -22.31 -33.50
C ASP A 844 -9.39 -23.24 -34.01
N GLY A 845 -10.64 -22.98 -33.60
CA GLY A 845 -11.81 -23.80 -33.91
C GLY A 845 -12.07 -24.95 -32.93
N GLU A 846 -11.25 -25.10 -31.88
CA GLU A 846 -11.48 -26.01 -30.76
C GLU A 846 -12.00 -25.28 -29.51
N GLU A 847 -12.86 -25.94 -28.75
CA GLU A 847 -13.46 -25.42 -27.52
C GLU A 847 -12.50 -25.58 -26.33
N ARG A 848 -11.91 -24.48 -25.82
CA ARG A 848 -10.91 -24.51 -24.73
C ARG A 848 -11.38 -23.76 -23.48
N TRP A 849 -10.98 -24.28 -22.32
CA TRP A 849 -11.13 -23.60 -21.04
C TRP A 849 -9.95 -22.67 -20.81
N LEU A 850 -10.22 -21.40 -20.55
CA LEU A 850 -9.23 -20.34 -20.37
C LEU A 850 -9.47 -19.60 -19.05
N VAL A 851 -8.39 -19.18 -18.39
CA VAL A 851 -8.41 -18.11 -17.39
C VAL A 851 -8.34 -16.79 -18.14
N VAL A 852 -9.45 -16.05 -18.20
CA VAL A 852 -9.50 -14.71 -18.79
C VAL A 852 -9.31 -13.68 -17.70
N HIS A 853 -8.17 -12.97 -17.74
CA HIS A 853 -7.87 -11.80 -16.92
C HIS A 853 -8.44 -10.55 -17.56
N ARG A 854 -9.17 -9.75 -16.79
CA ARG A 854 -9.68 -8.44 -17.18
C ARG A 854 -9.39 -7.41 -16.10
N LYS A 855 -8.80 -6.28 -16.48
CA LYS A 855 -8.34 -5.25 -15.54
C LYS A 855 -8.58 -3.85 -16.10
N GLY A 856 -9.50 -3.11 -15.47
CA GLY A 856 -10.22 -2.03 -16.13
C GLY A 856 -10.77 -2.51 -17.47
N ALA A 857 -11.35 -3.70 -17.52
CA ALA A 857 -11.93 -4.27 -18.73
C ALA A 857 -13.12 -5.16 -18.35
N THR A 858 -14.19 -5.08 -19.13
CA THR A 858 -15.50 -5.60 -18.78
C THR A 858 -15.88 -6.77 -19.68
N ARG A 859 -16.69 -7.72 -19.19
CA ARG A 859 -17.17 -8.86 -19.99
C ARG A 859 -18.23 -8.41 -21.00
N ALA A 860 -18.22 -9.01 -22.19
CA ALA A 860 -19.02 -8.60 -23.34
C ALA A 860 -19.53 -9.84 -24.12
N PHE A 861 -20.18 -10.77 -23.42
CA PHE A 861 -20.64 -12.04 -24.00
C PHE A 861 -21.80 -11.88 -25.00
N SER A 862 -21.82 -12.73 -26.03
CA SER A 862 -23.01 -12.96 -26.86
C SER A 862 -24.11 -13.71 -26.10
N GLU A 863 -25.35 -13.70 -26.60
CA GLU A 863 -26.45 -14.43 -25.95
C GLU A 863 -26.19 -15.95 -25.89
N GLU A 864 -25.62 -16.52 -26.95
CA GLU A 864 -25.20 -17.92 -26.95
C GLU A 864 -24.09 -18.18 -25.93
N ALA A 865 -23.13 -17.26 -25.80
CA ALA A 865 -22.09 -17.36 -24.78
C ALA A 865 -22.64 -17.31 -23.35
N LEU A 866 -23.61 -16.44 -23.02
CA LEU A 866 -24.26 -16.44 -21.71
C LEU A 866 -24.90 -17.80 -21.40
N LYS A 867 -25.76 -18.29 -22.30
CA LYS A 867 -26.48 -19.57 -22.17
C LYS A 867 -25.52 -20.76 -22.04
N LYS A 868 -24.42 -20.74 -22.81
CA LYS A 868 -23.35 -21.76 -22.82
C LYS A 868 -22.53 -21.80 -21.52
N HIS A 869 -22.38 -20.67 -20.83
CA HIS A 869 -21.66 -20.57 -19.55
C HIS A 869 -22.56 -20.74 -18.32
N GLY A 870 -23.89 -20.84 -18.50
CA GLY A 870 -24.84 -20.85 -17.37
C GLY A 870 -24.91 -19.50 -16.64
N GLU A 871 -24.51 -18.42 -17.30
CA GLU A 871 -24.68 -17.06 -16.81
C GLU A 871 -26.15 -16.62 -16.98
N PRO A 872 -26.68 -15.77 -16.08
CA PRO A 872 -28.02 -15.25 -16.24
C PRO A 872 -28.16 -14.47 -17.56
N VAL A 873 -29.30 -14.68 -18.23
CA VAL A 873 -29.71 -13.98 -19.44
C VAL A 873 -30.81 -13.00 -19.03
N PRO A 874 -30.47 -11.74 -18.67
CA PRO A 874 -31.43 -10.80 -18.09
C PRO A 874 -32.57 -10.43 -19.06
N PHE A 875 -32.31 -10.53 -20.37
CA PHE A 875 -33.25 -10.14 -21.42
C PHE A 875 -33.21 -11.17 -22.56
N GLU A 876 -34.34 -11.83 -22.86
CA GLU A 876 -34.38 -12.85 -23.92
C GLU A 876 -34.17 -12.23 -25.31
N GLY A 877 -33.29 -12.83 -26.10
CA GLY A 877 -32.92 -12.32 -27.42
C GLY A 877 -32.02 -11.09 -27.37
N LEU A 878 -31.17 -10.94 -26.33
CA LEU A 878 -30.07 -9.97 -26.27
C LEU A 878 -28.76 -10.59 -25.78
N PRO A 879 -27.60 -10.06 -26.23
CA PRO A 879 -26.30 -10.29 -25.60
C PRO A 879 -26.20 -9.71 -24.18
N GLN A 880 -25.06 -9.93 -23.53
CA GLN A 880 -24.77 -9.36 -22.21
C GLN A 880 -24.77 -7.82 -22.24
N PRO A 881 -25.51 -7.14 -21.34
CA PRO A 881 -25.37 -5.70 -21.17
C PRO A 881 -23.97 -5.34 -20.65
N VAL A 882 -23.37 -4.32 -21.23
CA VAL A 882 -22.06 -3.77 -20.89
C VAL A 882 -22.26 -2.36 -20.36
N LEU A 883 -21.66 -2.07 -19.21
CA LEU A 883 -21.83 -0.79 -18.51
C LEU A 883 -20.52 0.01 -18.60
N ILE A 884 -20.59 1.19 -19.20
CA ILE A 884 -19.44 2.08 -19.42
C ILE A 884 -19.69 3.38 -18.64
N PRO A 885 -19.23 3.48 -17.38
CA PRO A 885 -19.08 4.77 -16.70
C PRO A 885 -18.20 5.73 -17.50
N GLY A 886 -18.73 6.91 -17.81
CA GLY A 886 -17.94 8.04 -18.30
C GLY A 886 -17.24 8.73 -17.14
N ASP A 887 -17.57 10.01 -16.95
CA ASP A 887 -17.27 10.80 -15.77
C ASP A 887 -18.53 11.61 -15.38
N MET A 888 -18.45 12.36 -14.28
CA MET A 888 -19.58 13.09 -13.71
C MET A 888 -20.12 14.28 -14.54
N GLY A 889 -19.59 14.52 -15.75
CA GLY A 889 -20.10 15.50 -16.71
C GLY A 889 -20.16 15.03 -18.17
N THR A 890 -19.53 13.91 -18.54
CA THR A 890 -19.71 13.27 -19.86
C THR A 890 -20.80 12.21 -19.85
N GLY A 891 -21.05 11.56 -20.99
CA GLY A 891 -22.03 10.48 -21.10
C GLY A 891 -21.48 9.17 -20.55
N SER A 892 -22.27 8.50 -19.70
CA SER A 892 -22.13 7.05 -19.53
C SER A 892 -22.87 6.31 -20.65
N TYR A 893 -22.60 5.03 -20.85
CA TYR A 893 -23.25 4.23 -21.89
C TYR A 893 -23.66 2.84 -21.40
N ILE A 894 -24.75 2.33 -21.99
CA ILE A 894 -25.06 0.90 -22.00
C ILE A 894 -24.80 0.40 -23.42
N LEU A 895 -23.92 -0.58 -23.54
CA LEU A 895 -23.65 -1.34 -24.77
C LEU A 895 -24.16 -2.78 -24.62
N ILE A 896 -24.10 -3.57 -25.68
CA ILE A 896 -24.24 -5.02 -25.65
C ILE A 896 -22.97 -5.71 -26.15
N GLY A 897 -22.69 -6.87 -25.57
CA GLY A 897 -21.64 -7.78 -26.06
C GLY A 897 -21.92 -8.32 -27.45
N THR A 898 -20.91 -8.86 -28.13
CA THR A 898 -21.05 -9.36 -29.51
C THR A 898 -20.33 -10.69 -29.69
N GLU A 899 -20.74 -11.45 -30.71
CA GLU A 899 -19.99 -12.65 -31.12
C GLU A 899 -18.57 -12.30 -31.57
N LYS A 900 -18.35 -11.07 -32.06
CA LYS A 900 -17.02 -10.60 -32.45
C LYS A 900 -16.10 -10.34 -31.25
N ALA A 901 -16.67 -10.02 -30.08
CA ALA A 901 -15.94 -10.01 -28.82
C ALA A 901 -15.52 -11.44 -28.40
N MET A 902 -16.41 -12.43 -28.59
CA MET A 902 -16.08 -13.84 -28.36
C MET A 902 -14.93 -14.33 -29.28
N GLU A 903 -14.93 -13.91 -30.56
CA GLU A 903 -13.87 -14.24 -31.52
C GLU A 903 -12.52 -13.55 -31.25
N GLU A 904 -12.51 -12.26 -30.90
CA GLU A 904 -11.26 -11.45 -30.90
C GLU A 904 -10.75 -11.02 -29.53
N THR A 905 -11.62 -10.92 -28.51
CA THR A 905 -11.28 -10.33 -27.20
C THR A 905 -11.66 -11.19 -26.00
N TRP A 906 -11.91 -12.50 -26.22
CA TRP A 906 -12.34 -13.43 -25.17
C TRP A 906 -13.62 -12.96 -24.48
N GLY A 907 -14.57 -12.43 -25.25
CA GLY A 907 -15.80 -11.83 -24.76
C GLY A 907 -15.53 -10.65 -23.83
N SER A 908 -14.70 -9.68 -24.25
CA SER A 908 -14.29 -8.54 -23.40
C SER A 908 -14.28 -7.20 -24.14
N THR A 909 -14.43 -6.11 -23.39
CA THR A 909 -14.47 -4.74 -23.88
C THR A 909 -14.00 -3.74 -22.81
N CYS A 910 -13.99 -2.44 -23.10
CA CYS A 910 -13.58 -1.39 -22.15
C CYS A 910 -14.47 -1.33 -20.89
N HIS A 911 -14.00 -0.67 -19.83
CA HIS A 911 -14.73 -0.51 -18.57
C HIS A 911 -15.30 0.88 -18.30
N GLY A 912 -14.95 1.87 -19.12
CA GLY A 912 -15.23 3.27 -18.85
C GLY A 912 -14.42 4.16 -19.79
N ALA A 913 -14.40 5.47 -19.54
CA ALA A 913 -13.55 6.39 -20.30
C ALA A 913 -12.05 6.04 -20.18
N GLY A 914 -11.57 5.79 -18.96
CA GLY A 914 -10.13 5.73 -18.65
C GLY A 914 -9.48 7.13 -18.66
N ARG A 915 -8.42 7.32 -17.88
CA ARG A 915 -7.88 8.66 -17.63
C ARG A 915 -6.97 9.14 -18.77
N THR A 916 -7.12 10.41 -19.18
CA THR A 916 -6.11 11.11 -20.02
C THR A 916 -5.03 11.72 -19.15
N MET A 917 -5.44 12.19 -17.98
CA MET A 917 -4.59 12.76 -16.97
C MET A 917 -4.99 12.15 -15.62
N SER A 918 -3.98 11.75 -14.86
CA SER A 918 -4.15 11.07 -13.57
C SER A 918 -4.95 11.94 -12.57
N ARG A 919 -5.49 11.41 -11.44
CA ARG A 919 -6.31 12.29 -10.55
C ARG A 919 -5.55 13.48 -9.93
N ALA A 920 -4.24 13.51 -10.10
CA ALA A 920 -3.43 14.68 -9.89
C ALA A 920 -3.81 15.82 -10.86
N ALA A 921 -3.58 15.66 -12.16
CA ALA A 921 -3.87 16.69 -13.18
C ALA A 921 -5.36 17.05 -13.36
N ALA A 922 -6.27 16.36 -12.65
CA ALA A 922 -7.69 16.72 -12.58
C ALA A 922 -7.97 17.83 -11.58
N LYS A 923 -7.73 17.58 -10.27
CA LYS A 923 -7.78 18.67 -9.27
C LYS A 923 -6.87 19.80 -9.72
N ARG A 924 -5.74 19.46 -10.37
CA ARG A 924 -4.72 20.39 -10.85
C ARG A 924 -4.97 20.97 -12.23
N LYS A 925 -6.23 21.00 -12.66
CA LYS A 925 -6.71 21.96 -13.66
C LYS A 925 -8.08 22.58 -13.32
N PHE A 926 -8.80 22.09 -12.31
CA PHE A 926 -10.19 22.49 -12.07
C PHE A 926 -10.57 22.59 -10.59
N TRP A 927 -10.76 23.80 -10.08
CA TRP A 927 -11.31 24.07 -8.75
C TRP A 927 -12.69 23.41 -8.54
N GLY A 928 -12.87 22.66 -7.44
CA GLY A 928 -14.05 21.82 -7.20
C GLY A 928 -15.38 22.58 -7.26
N GLU A 929 -15.45 23.77 -6.67
CA GLU A 929 -16.61 24.65 -6.73
C GLU A 929 -16.83 25.30 -8.10
N ASP A 930 -15.81 25.43 -8.97
CA ASP A 930 -16.01 25.85 -10.36
C ASP A 930 -16.45 24.68 -11.25
N VAL A 931 -15.95 23.46 -11.02
CA VAL A 931 -16.49 22.24 -11.66
C VAL A 931 -17.95 22.05 -11.27
N ALA A 932 -18.28 22.09 -9.98
CA ALA A 932 -19.66 21.97 -9.51
C ALA A 932 -20.58 23.07 -10.06
N ARG A 933 -20.09 24.31 -10.23
CA ARG A 933 -20.87 25.41 -10.85
C ARG A 933 -21.01 25.28 -12.37
N GLU A 934 -20.01 24.74 -13.06
CA GLU A 934 -20.08 24.51 -14.50
C GLU A 934 -20.97 23.30 -14.82
N LEU A 935 -20.88 22.24 -14.02
CA LEU A 935 -21.86 21.15 -13.99
C LEU A 935 -23.27 21.67 -13.68
N GLU A 936 -23.47 22.53 -12.68
CA GLU A 936 -24.80 23.09 -12.37
C GLU A 936 -25.35 23.94 -13.54
N ARG A 937 -24.50 24.64 -14.31
CA ARG A 937 -24.89 25.32 -15.57
C ARG A 937 -25.28 24.36 -16.69
N GLN A 938 -24.61 23.21 -16.76
CA GLN A 938 -24.91 22.12 -17.69
C GLN A 938 -26.12 21.27 -17.23
N GLY A 939 -26.70 21.58 -16.07
CA GLY A 939 -27.86 20.89 -15.51
C GLY A 939 -27.51 19.69 -14.64
N ILE A 940 -26.32 19.64 -14.05
CA ILE A 940 -25.81 18.50 -13.29
C ILE A 940 -25.55 18.94 -11.84
N LEU A 941 -26.20 18.31 -10.87
CA LEU A 941 -26.05 18.63 -9.44
C LEU A 941 -25.11 17.64 -8.75
N VAL A 942 -24.05 18.12 -8.10
CA VAL A 942 -23.07 17.27 -7.42
C VAL A 942 -23.20 17.36 -5.89
N LYS A 943 -23.14 16.19 -5.23
CA LYS A 943 -23.16 15.99 -3.77
C LYS A 943 -22.02 15.02 -3.39
N ALA A 944 -20.81 15.55 -3.26
CA ALA A 944 -19.64 14.80 -2.85
C ALA A 944 -19.41 14.85 -1.32
N ALA A 945 -18.59 13.94 -0.79
CA ALA A 945 -18.01 14.06 0.56
C ALA A 945 -17.20 15.35 0.69
N SER A 946 -16.27 15.58 -0.24
CA SER A 946 -15.46 16.80 -0.33
C SER A 946 -15.53 17.43 -1.74
N MET A 947 -15.39 18.76 -1.84
CA MET A 947 -15.24 19.45 -3.14
C MET A 947 -13.94 19.07 -3.89
N PRO A 948 -12.82 18.79 -3.21
CA PRO A 948 -11.66 18.10 -3.76
C PRO A 948 -11.96 16.83 -4.57
N VAL A 949 -12.80 15.93 -4.06
CA VAL A 949 -13.22 14.71 -4.80
C VAL A 949 -13.97 15.04 -6.12
N VAL A 950 -14.73 16.14 -6.15
CA VAL A 950 -15.35 16.67 -7.40
C VAL A 950 -14.25 17.08 -8.38
N ALA A 951 -13.21 17.73 -7.89
CA ALA A 951 -12.10 18.19 -8.71
C ALA A 951 -11.19 17.03 -9.22
N GLU A 952 -10.98 15.94 -8.47
CA GLU A 952 -10.15 14.78 -8.90
C GLU A 952 -10.72 14.05 -10.11
N GLU A 953 -12.00 14.23 -10.35
CA GLU A 953 -12.81 13.42 -11.25
C GLU A 953 -13.54 14.33 -12.27
N ALA A 954 -13.01 15.55 -12.46
CA ALA A 954 -13.50 16.55 -13.39
C ALA A 954 -13.48 16.06 -14.86
N PRO A 955 -14.49 16.42 -15.69
CA PRO A 955 -14.69 15.79 -16.99
C PRO A 955 -13.48 15.77 -17.95
N PRO A 956 -12.72 16.87 -18.13
CA PRO A 956 -11.61 16.86 -19.07
C PRO A 956 -10.42 15.99 -18.65
N ALA A 957 -10.43 15.43 -17.43
CA ALA A 957 -9.38 14.55 -16.93
C ALA A 957 -9.50 13.09 -17.40
N TYR A 958 -10.65 12.76 -17.97
CA TYR A 958 -10.91 11.49 -18.60
C TYR A 958 -10.62 11.54 -20.11
N LYS A 959 -10.61 10.38 -20.76
CA LYS A 959 -10.70 10.29 -22.21
C LYS A 959 -12.11 10.67 -22.62
N ASP A 960 -12.20 11.15 -23.86
CA ASP A 960 -13.46 11.34 -24.55
C ASP A 960 -14.18 9.97 -24.66
N VAL A 961 -15.16 9.75 -23.78
CA VAL A 961 -15.90 8.48 -23.65
C VAL A 961 -16.65 8.11 -24.93
N ASP A 962 -17.14 9.12 -25.66
CA ASP A 962 -17.79 8.94 -26.96
C ASP A 962 -16.78 8.35 -27.98
N GLU A 963 -15.51 8.76 -27.96
CA GLU A 963 -14.44 8.17 -28.78
C GLU A 963 -14.01 6.76 -28.31
N VAL A 964 -14.11 6.46 -27.02
CA VAL A 964 -13.85 5.11 -26.48
C VAL A 964 -14.95 4.13 -26.90
N VAL A 965 -16.22 4.51 -26.74
CA VAL A 965 -17.37 3.73 -27.20
C VAL A 965 -17.36 3.58 -28.72
N ARG A 966 -17.06 4.65 -29.45
CA ARG A 966 -16.86 4.60 -30.90
C ARG A 966 -15.75 3.64 -31.33
N ALA A 967 -14.65 3.54 -30.58
CA ALA A 967 -13.57 2.61 -30.91
C ALA A 967 -13.98 1.14 -30.76
N VAL A 968 -14.78 0.79 -29.73
CA VAL A 968 -15.30 -0.59 -29.58
C VAL A 968 -16.40 -0.93 -30.58
N ALA A 969 -17.23 0.06 -30.96
CA ALA A 969 -18.26 -0.07 -31.99
C ALA A 969 -17.67 -0.17 -33.41
N GLU A 970 -16.71 0.67 -33.79
CA GLU A 970 -15.99 0.53 -35.07
C GLU A 970 -15.15 -0.76 -35.14
N ALA A 971 -14.76 -1.33 -33.99
CA ALA A 971 -14.20 -2.68 -33.91
C ALA A 971 -15.27 -3.78 -33.96
N GLY A 972 -16.51 -3.49 -33.58
CA GLY A 972 -17.63 -4.43 -33.46
C GLY A 972 -17.57 -5.33 -32.22
N ILE A 973 -16.75 -5.02 -31.21
CA ILE A 973 -16.61 -5.83 -29.98
C ILE A 973 -17.62 -5.43 -28.89
N SER A 974 -18.35 -4.32 -29.07
CA SER A 974 -19.55 -3.96 -28.32
C SER A 974 -20.36 -3.00 -29.16
N ASP A 975 -21.67 -3.21 -29.26
CA ASP A 975 -22.59 -2.32 -29.99
C ASP A 975 -23.36 -1.43 -29.00
N PRO A 976 -23.44 -0.10 -29.20
CA PRO A 976 -24.11 0.80 -28.26
C PRO A 976 -25.63 0.63 -28.30
N VAL A 977 -26.27 0.65 -27.13
CA VAL A 977 -27.74 0.58 -26.99
C VAL A 977 -28.30 1.95 -26.61
N VAL A 978 -27.80 2.55 -25.53
CA VAL A 978 -28.15 3.92 -25.11
C VAL A 978 -26.96 4.71 -24.58
N ARG A 979 -27.05 6.03 -24.76
CA ARG A 979 -26.27 7.05 -24.05
C ARG A 979 -27.05 7.50 -22.80
N LEU A 980 -26.32 7.74 -21.71
CA LEU A 980 -26.85 8.17 -20.42
C LEU A 980 -26.11 9.45 -19.98
N ARG A 981 -26.82 10.57 -19.86
CA ARG A 981 -26.27 11.85 -19.38
C ARG A 981 -26.54 12.01 -17.87
N PRO A 982 -25.52 12.25 -17.02
CA PRO A 982 -25.77 12.56 -15.62
C PRO A 982 -26.63 13.83 -15.45
N ILE A 983 -27.51 13.81 -14.45
CA ILE A 983 -28.21 15.00 -13.93
C ILE A 983 -27.93 15.22 -12.44
N GLY A 984 -27.59 14.15 -11.72
CA GLY A 984 -27.23 14.21 -10.31
C GLY A 984 -26.11 13.24 -9.98
N VAL A 985 -25.16 13.65 -9.15
CA VAL A 985 -23.95 12.88 -8.84
C VAL A 985 -23.75 12.87 -7.34
N VAL A 986 -23.90 11.71 -6.70
CA VAL A 986 -23.50 11.47 -5.32
C VAL A 986 -22.09 10.88 -5.34
N LYS A 987 -21.17 11.47 -4.61
CA LYS A 987 -19.76 11.07 -4.66
C LYS A 987 -19.15 10.96 -3.26
N GLY A 988 -18.10 10.17 -3.15
CA GLY A 988 -17.33 9.97 -1.93
C GLY A 988 -15.86 9.95 -2.21
#